data_AF-X6M2M7-F1
#
_entry.id   AF-X6M2M7-F1
#
_cell.length_a   1.000
_cell.length_b   1.000
_cell.length_c   1.000
_cell.angle_alpha   90.00
_cell.angle_beta   90.00
_cell.angle_gamma   90.00
#
_symmetry.space_group_name_H-M   'P 1'
#
loop_
_entity.id
_entity.type
_entity.pdbx_description
1 polymer ?
#
loop_
_entity_poly.entity_id
_entity_poly.type
_entity_poly.pdbx_seq_one_letter_code
_entity_poly.pdbx_strand_id
1 'polypeptide(L)'
;MSEHRLERIGDNTFFGDFQVEKDSVFDIQLHCNSTRMYDVMDDCHIYVPRERVPIAFENNLLNHLVNNVTDDSSLEFALYAITDINQVLRKVLPRLVNSIIETITKELEKSKIDLKSVFQYILVRTLAESISRNVTLPANQLSPWHLFVAVQCLYQNKGKQKNETVCKVLKSDLREHFHRRLPKLHYLYLLPCVNYLLLFSDDNTVISDFRNRREEGDGSEWKSEHLDKRIHSVLETDFSLRILGNSAIAQQQQHHTEAYVIELLQHHSTESHLCQSVLDFLFEQSEEIWKNICQSDNGDKCWQVMCIAFQNDFSMWNKFIERLQIVNIFEDDKVRVTFFKNFNVNGTFQQLVTISSEQLLNFFDFIQTQKNIWKSDDDLMETIGRYIDKIFYCKEILSCLIDILWNVLSIFILFYLNETNHVNYETVSETVSDKVIELTKRLLDNLRTKHNKKQSELELSLQVWIQLFNHKINQGVNQWTRLLTESLKTWFSADYFDGLAPINCYHRKALWLLTDSRLNLLPDSCRKAFEKCLESNSEHFEFNKECWTDKNRNQLGQCIGKSPWDLSEWNSFLSLIFKDSIQQEMLPSDDHIDEKEEKISNESISIQMDILITQLRRCILYIEWKDIIIKHQNIKILKEKWEYIQVTMKRLINAIKENKTNFTLCELLKSKKNETYIKEVAGDSFDQQAWSATIEKFDKFKKCDIILRQLLSLNYLEKVPSDLKLLHEFLKDPRNCYISNAELQFENEMKLLECFQDELRTMINREQNQAFRIKWNNCKAKFQNLERLKMKVQSNQSELIPDLEKQLSHFVEKTDKKTTRRIMTAWRHVAKRKNK
;
A
#
# COMPACT_ATOMS: atom_id res chain seq x y z
N MET A 1 -59.14 -79.34 -17.80
CA MET A 1 -58.07 -79.50 -18.80
C MET A 1 -57.55 -78.10 -19.11
N SER A 2 -56.58 -77.64 -18.34
CA SER A 2 -55.76 -76.48 -18.70
C SER A 2 -54.69 -76.98 -19.66
N GLU A 3 -54.76 -76.55 -20.92
CA GLU A 3 -53.65 -76.74 -21.86
C GLU A 3 -52.46 -75.91 -21.36
N HIS A 4 -51.42 -76.57 -20.86
CA HIS A 4 -50.16 -75.92 -20.58
C HIS A 4 -49.32 -75.91 -21.88
N ARG A 5 -48.98 -74.70 -22.35
CA ARG A 5 -48.20 -74.48 -23.58
C ARG A 5 -46.71 -74.55 -23.27
N LEU A 6 -46.04 -75.51 -23.89
CA LEU A 6 -44.58 -75.53 -24.03
C LEU A 6 -44.14 -74.40 -24.96
N GLU A 7 -43.35 -73.45 -24.46
CA GLU A 7 -42.79 -72.38 -25.30
C GLU A 7 -41.50 -72.87 -25.97
N ARG A 8 -41.49 -72.91 -27.31
CA ARG A 8 -40.38 -73.44 -28.11
C ARG A 8 -39.28 -72.38 -28.26
N ILE A 9 -38.11 -72.62 -27.68
CA ILE A 9 -36.97 -71.67 -27.69
C ILE A 9 -35.96 -72.03 -28.81
N GLY A 10 -36.07 -73.22 -29.40
CA GLY A 10 -35.26 -73.66 -30.53
C GLY A 10 -35.80 -74.90 -31.22
N ASP A 11 -35.05 -75.46 -32.17
CA ASP A 11 -35.54 -76.55 -33.01
C ASP A 11 -36.00 -77.77 -32.19
N ASN A 12 -35.37 -78.06 -31.05
CA ASN A 12 -35.68 -79.20 -30.18
C ASN A 12 -35.71 -78.85 -28.67
N THR A 13 -36.08 -77.62 -28.27
CA THR A 13 -36.09 -77.22 -26.84
C THR A 13 -37.34 -76.45 -26.47
N PHE A 14 -37.93 -76.83 -25.34
CA PHE A 14 -39.20 -76.34 -24.83
C PHE A 14 -39.08 -75.95 -23.35
N PHE A 15 -39.84 -74.95 -22.93
CA PHE A 15 -39.96 -74.48 -21.55
C PHE A 15 -41.40 -74.65 -21.03
N GLY A 16 -41.60 -75.22 -19.83
CA GLY A 16 -42.91 -75.32 -19.16
C GLY A 16 -42.95 -76.28 -17.95
N ASP A 17 -43.86 -76.02 -17.01
CA ASP A 17 -44.06 -76.78 -15.76
C ASP A 17 -44.57 -78.20 -16.01
N PHE A 18 -44.03 -79.21 -15.31
CA PHE A 18 -44.47 -80.62 -15.41
C PHE A 18 -44.62 -81.31 -14.05
N GLN A 19 -45.85 -81.69 -13.70
CA GLN A 19 -46.09 -82.84 -12.81
C GLN A 19 -46.05 -84.14 -13.63
N VAL A 20 -45.20 -85.08 -13.22
CA VAL A 20 -44.94 -86.34 -13.94
C VAL A 20 -46.01 -87.40 -13.63
N GLU A 21 -46.68 -87.90 -14.68
CA GLU A 21 -47.38 -89.19 -14.66
C GLU A 21 -46.43 -90.31 -15.12
N LYS A 22 -46.54 -91.48 -14.46
CA LYS A 22 -45.69 -92.66 -14.69
C LYS A 22 -45.79 -93.18 -16.12
N ASP A 23 -44.65 -93.68 -16.59
CA ASP A 23 -44.42 -94.50 -17.80
C ASP A 23 -44.03 -93.75 -19.08
N SER A 24 -42.79 -93.27 -19.13
CA SER A 24 -41.90 -93.52 -20.29
C SER A 24 -40.45 -93.09 -19.99
N VAL A 25 -39.52 -93.89 -20.50
CA VAL A 25 -38.08 -93.84 -20.25
C VAL A 25 -37.43 -92.67 -21.01
N PHE A 26 -37.06 -91.62 -20.29
CA PHE A 26 -35.87 -90.78 -20.56
C PHE A 26 -35.40 -90.17 -19.23
N ASP A 27 -34.58 -90.94 -18.53
CA ASP A 27 -33.98 -90.54 -17.26
C ASP A 27 -32.58 -89.93 -17.56
N ILE A 28 -32.46 -88.61 -17.45
CA ILE A 28 -31.17 -87.96 -17.21
C ILE A 28 -31.37 -87.06 -16.00
N GLN A 29 -31.26 -87.67 -14.82
CA GLN A 29 -31.07 -86.97 -13.55
C GLN A 29 -29.81 -86.10 -13.63
N LEU A 30 -29.96 -84.79 -13.48
CA LEU A 30 -28.90 -83.95 -12.91
C LEU A 30 -28.88 -84.25 -11.41
N HIS A 31 -27.80 -84.87 -10.94
CA HIS A 31 -27.63 -85.26 -9.55
C HIS A 31 -27.31 -84.01 -8.71
N CYS A 32 -28.33 -83.42 -8.09
CA CYS A 32 -28.19 -82.38 -7.08
C CYS A 32 -27.64 -82.98 -5.79
N ASN A 33 -26.31 -83.01 -5.63
CA ASN A 33 -25.70 -83.27 -4.33
C ASN A 33 -25.70 -82.00 -3.49
N SER A 34 -26.81 -81.76 -2.77
CA SER A 34 -26.87 -81.32 -1.37
C SER A 34 -28.21 -80.63 -1.06
N THR A 35 -28.86 -81.14 -0.02
CA THR A 35 -30.12 -80.67 0.57
C THR A 35 -30.06 -79.22 1.04
N ARG A 36 -30.76 -78.33 0.34
CA ARG A 36 -31.50 -77.16 0.88
C ARG A 36 -32.64 -76.82 -0.11
N MET A 37 -33.89 -77.07 0.30
CA MET A 37 -35.08 -76.64 -0.44
C MET A 37 -35.27 -75.13 -0.23
N TYR A 38 -35.46 -74.39 -1.32
CA TYR A 38 -36.03 -73.04 -1.30
C TYR A 38 -37.33 -73.09 -2.09
N ASP A 39 -38.40 -72.51 -1.55
CA ASP A 39 -39.69 -72.31 -2.23
C ASP A 39 -39.51 -71.28 -3.36
N VAL A 40 -39.09 -71.75 -4.52
CA VAL A 40 -39.26 -71.10 -5.81
C VAL A 40 -39.89 -72.16 -6.70
N MET A 41 -41.09 -71.87 -7.21
CA MET A 41 -42.01 -72.80 -7.90
C MET A 41 -41.35 -74.09 -8.41
N ASP A 42 -41.77 -75.20 -7.80
CA ASP A 42 -41.45 -76.57 -8.23
C ASP A 42 -41.82 -76.75 -9.72
N ASP A 43 -40.94 -77.42 -10.47
CA ASP A 43 -41.15 -78.00 -11.81
C ASP A 43 -40.61 -77.26 -13.06
N CYS A 44 -39.49 -76.52 -12.98
CA CYS A 44 -38.76 -76.08 -14.18
C CYS A 44 -37.56 -76.99 -14.54
N HIS A 45 -37.66 -77.72 -15.66
CA HIS A 45 -36.57 -78.56 -16.21
C HIS A 45 -36.00 -78.01 -17.53
N ILE A 46 -34.68 -77.89 -17.64
CA ILE A 46 -33.98 -77.52 -18.88
C ILE A 46 -33.39 -78.76 -19.54
N TYR A 47 -33.89 -79.11 -20.73
CA TYR A 47 -33.39 -80.24 -21.51
C TYR A 47 -32.34 -79.78 -22.54
N VAL A 48 -31.08 -80.15 -22.34
CA VAL A 48 -29.98 -79.87 -23.28
C VAL A 48 -29.40 -81.17 -23.84
N PRO A 49 -29.38 -81.39 -25.18
CA PRO A 49 -28.77 -82.59 -25.76
C PRO A 49 -27.25 -82.63 -25.54
N ARG A 50 -26.72 -83.80 -25.16
CA ARG A 50 -25.30 -84.03 -24.84
C ARG A 50 -24.35 -84.04 -26.05
N GLU A 51 -24.86 -83.96 -27.28
CA GLU A 51 -24.04 -84.02 -28.51
C GLU A 51 -24.07 -82.72 -29.32
N ARG A 52 -22.88 -82.31 -29.79
CA ARG A 52 -22.54 -81.12 -30.62
C ARG A 52 -23.72 -80.19 -30.92
N VAL A 53 -23.98 -79.32 -29.95
CA VAL A 53 -24.96 -78.24 -30.06
C VAL A 53 -24.42 -77.15 -31.01
N PRO A 54 -25.21 -76.63 -31.97
CA PRO A 54 -24.78 -75.51 -32.80
C PRO A 54 -24.49 -74.26 -31.97
N ILE A 55 -23.44 -73.51 -32.33
CA ILE A 55 -23.08 -72.23 -31.68
C ILE A 55 -24.28 -71.24 -31.62
N ALA A 56 -25.17 -71.27 -32.62
CA ALA A 56 -26.38 -70.45 -32.64
C ALA A 56 -27.39 -70.81 -31.52
N PHE A 57 -27.47 -72.09 -31.17
CA PHE A 57 -28.32 -72.57 -30.09
C PHE A 57 -27.76 -72.20 -28.71
N GLU A 58 -26.45 -72.38 -28.52
CA GLU A 58 -25.75 -71.95 -27.29
C GLU A 58 -25.94 -70.44 -27.06
N ASN A 59 -25.92 -69.64 -28.13
CA ASN A 59 -26.23 -68.21 -28.08
C ASN A 59 -27.68 -67.92 -27.66
N ASN A 60 -28.66 -68.61 -28.26
CA ASN A 60 -30.08 -68.36 -27.98
C ASN A 60 -30.48 -68.74 -26.56
N LEU A 61 -29.97 -69.87 -26.05
CA LEU A 61 -30.23 -70.32 -24.68
C LEU A 61 -29.67 -69.33 -23.66
N LEU A 62 -28.43 -68.87 -23.86
CA LEU A 62 -27.80 -67.90 -22.96
C LEU A 62 -28.47 -66.52 -23.04
N ASN A 63 -28.84 -66.05 -24.24
CA ASN A 63 -29.62 -64.83 -24.40
C ASN A 63 -30.99 -64.92 -23.72
N HIS A 64 -31.66 -66.08 -23.79
CA HIS A 64 -32.95 -66.29 -23.14
C HIS A 64 -32.81 -66.23 -21.62
N LEU A 65 -31.83 -66.92 -21.05
CA LEU A 65 -31.57 -66.89 -19.60
C LEU A 65 -31.24 -65.48 -19.12
N VAL A 66 -30.37 -64.75 -19.84
CA VAL A 66 -30.02 -63.36 -19.49
C VAL A 66 -31.23 -62.43 -19.65
N ASN A 67 -31.99 -62.53 -20.74
CA ASN A 67 -33.11 -61.62 -21.00
C ASN A 67 -34.30 -61.79 -20.04
N ASN A 68 -34.37 -62.92 -19.34
CA ASN A 68 -35.47 -63.22 -18.41
C ASN A 68 -35.10 -63.05 -16.93
N VAL A 69 -33.89 -62.59 -16.61
CA VAL A 69 -33.58 -62.22 -15.23
C VAL A 69 -34.22 -60.87 -14.89
N THR A 70 -35.23 -60.88 -14.01
CA THR A 70 -35.99 -59.68 -13.61
C THR A 70 -35.97 -59.42 -12.10
N ASP A 71 -35.62 -60.42 -11.29
CA ASP A 71 -35.66 -60.41 -9.83
C ASP A 71 -34.59 -61.36 -9.24
N ASP A 72 -34.56 -61.51 -7.91
CA ASP A 72 -33.57 -62.40 -7.26
C ASP A 72 -33.78 -63.87 -7.62
N SER A 73 -35.03 -64.33 -7.64
CA SER A 73 -35.37 -65.73 -7.90
C SER A 73 -34.98 -66.16 -9.31
N SER A 74 -35.28 -65.31 -10.30
CA SER A 74 -34.86 -65.51 -11.70
C SER A 74 -33.34 -65.40 -11.88
N LEU A 75 -32.64 -64.57 -11.08
CA LEU A 75 -31.18 -64.50 -11.07
C LEU A 75 -30.55 -65.78 -10.51
N GLU A 76 -31.04 -66.26 -9.36
CA GLU A 76 -30.57 -67.50 -8.73
C GLU A 76 -30.85 -68.71 -9.63
N PHE A 77 -32.04 -68.78 -10.22
CA PHE A 77 -32.39 -69.80 -11.20
C PHE A 77 -31.43 -69.76 -12.40
N ALA A 78 -31.20 -68.58 -13.00
CA ALA A 78 -30.30 -68.45 -14.13
C ALA A 78 -28.86 -68.85 -13.78
N LEU A 79 -28.36 -68.46 -12.60
CA LEU A 79 -27.03 -68.88 -12.13
C LEU A 79 -26.92 -70.39 -11.93
N TYR A 80 -27.95 -71.00 -11.37
CA TYR A 80 -28.02 -72.45 -11.16
C TYR A 80 -28.06 -73.20 -12.50
N ALA A 81 -29.00 -72.81 -13.37
CA ALA A 81 -29.18 -73.34 -14.72
C ALA A 81 -27.87 -73.26 -15.52
N ILE A 82 -27.19 -72.11 -15.50
CA ILE A 82 -25.94 -71.93 -16.23
C ILE A 82 -24.80 -72.75 -15.62
N THR A 83 -24.77 -72.92 -14.29
CA THR A 83 -23.78 -73.77 -13.63
C THR A 83 -23.83 -75.22 -14.13
N ASP A 84 -25.03 -75.74 -14.34
CA ASP A 84 -25.25 -77.12 -14.79
C ASP A 84 -24.94 -77.32 -16.28
N ILE A 85 -25.21 -76.31 -17.12
CA ILE A 85 -24.97 -76.36 -18.57
C ILE A 85 -23.63 -75.70 -18.99
N ASN A 86 -22.79 -75.30 -18.03
CA ASN A 86 -21.52 -74.61 -18.25
C ASN A 86 -20.59 -75.31 -19.24
N GLN A 87 -20.60 -76.65 -19.28
CA GLN A 87 -19.78 -77.43 -20.21
C GLN A 87 -20.19 -77.23 -21.68
N VAL A 88 -21.48 -76.97 -21.92
CA VAL A 88 -22.05 -76.74 -23.25
C VAL A 88 -21.74 -75.33 -23.73
N LEU A 89 -21.81 -74.32 -22.85
CA LEU A 89 -21.70 -72.91 -23.24
C LEU A 89 -20.26 -72.39 -23.40
N ARG A 90 -19.21 -73.18 -23.10
CA ARG A 90 -17.80 -72.74 -23.04
C ARG A 90 -17.29 -71.98 -24.27
N LYS A 91 -17.78 -72.31 -25.47
CA LYS A 91 -17.28 -71.72 -26.73
C LYS A 91 -17.92 -70.38 -27.07
N VAL A 92 -19.12 -70.12 -26.56
CA VAL A 92 -19.97 -68.99 -26.95
C VAL A 92 -20.00 -67.91 -25.87
N LEU A 93 -19.88 -68.35 -24.61
CA LEU A 93 -19.95 -67.53 -23.42
C LEU A 93 -18.99 -66.30 -23.46
N PRO A 94 -17.70 -66.39 -23.86
CA PRO A 94 -16.82 -65.21 -23.88
C PRO A 94 -17.25 -64.10 -24.86
N ARG A 95 -17.75 -64.46 -26.05
CA ARG A 95 -18.18 -63.48 -27.07
C ARG A 95 -19.48 -62.80 -26.67
N LEU A 96 -20.43 -63.56 -26.12
CA LEU A 96 -21.72 -63.04 -25.73
C LEU A 96 -21.64 -62.19 -24.46
N VAL A 97 -20.81 -62.59 -23.48
CA VAL A 97 -20.51 -61.80 -22.28
C VAL A 97 -20.03 -60.39 -22.67
N ASN A 98 -19.12 -60.27 -23.63
CA ASN A 98 -18.65 -58.94 -24.09
C ASN A 98 -19.76 -58.12 -24.74
N SER A 99 -20.58 -58.72 -25.62
CA SER A 99 -21.69 -58.04 -26.28
C SER A 99 -22.77 -57.57 -25.30
N ILE A 100 -23.06 -58.38 -24.27
CA ILE A 100 -24.05 -58.05 -23.24
C ILE A 100 -23.50 -56.96 -22.33
N ILE A 101 -22.23 -57.03 -21.90
CA ILE A 101 -21.62 -55.98 -21.09
C ILE A 101 -21.58 -54.64 -21.86
N GLU A 102 -21.25 -54.63 -23.14
CA GLU A 102 -21.30 -53.39 -23.95
C GLU A 102 -22.71 -52.81 -24.03
N THR A 103 -23.72 -53.67 -24.15
CA THR A 103 -25.13 -53.25 -24.19
C THR A 103 -25.56 -52.68 -22.84
N ILE A 104 -25.25 -53.37 -21.74
CA ILE A 104 -25.56 -52.91 -20.38
C ILE A 104 -24.80 -51.61 -20.09
N THR A 105 -23.54 -51.49 -20.49
CA THR A 105 -22.74 -50.26 -20.31
C THR A 105 -23.35 -49.07 -21.04
N LYS A 106 -23.84 -49.25 -22.27
CA LYS A 106 -24.56 -48.20 -23.02
C LYS A 106 -25.89 -47.82 -22.38
N GLU A 107 -26.61 -48.78 -21.80
CA GLU A 107 -27.81 -48.48 -21.02
C GLU A 107 -27.47 -47.77 -19.69
N LEU A 108 -26.33 -48.12 -19.08
CA LEU A 108 -25.81 -47.46 -17.88
C LEU A 108 -25.44 -46.00 -18.11
N GLU A 109 -24.96 -45.65 -19.31
CA GLU A 109 -24.65 -44.27 -19.70
C GLU A 109 -25.90 -43.36 -19.74
N LYS A 110 -27.09 -43.92 -20.03
CA LYS A 110 -28.35 -43.17 -20.13
C LYS A 110 -28.95 -42.76 -18.79
N SER A 111 -28.37 -43.18 -17.66
CA SER A 111 -28.78 -42.80 -16.29
C SER A 111 -30.25 -43.09 -15.94
N LYS A 112 -30.92 -43.99 -16.68
CA LYS A 112 -32.31 -44.46 -16.46
C LYS A 112 -32.34 -45.98 -16.57
N ILE A 113 -31.84 -46.66 -15.54
CA ILE A 113 -31.63 -48.09 -15.57
C ILE A 113 -32.74 -48.79 -14.83
N ASP A 114 -33.23 -49.89 -15.40
CA ASP A 114 -34.15 -50.79 -14.72
C ASP A 114 -33.39 -51.85 -13.91
N LEU A 115 -34.05 -52.36 -12.87
CA LEU A 115 -33.49 -53.40 -12.00
C LEU A 115 -33.06 -54.65 -12.78
N LYS A 116 -33.77 -54.93 -13.88
CA LYS A 116 -33.48 -56.00 -14.84
C LYS A 116 -32.05 -55.91 -15.37
N SER A 117 -31.65 -54.77 -15.91
CA SER A 117 -30.31 -54.57 -16.48
C SER A 117 -29.19 -54.77 -15.45
N VAL A 118 -29.45 -54.41 -14.18
CA VAL A 118 -28.50 -54.64 -13.08
C VAL A 118 -28.37 -56.13 -12.77
N PHE A 119 -29.45 -56.90 -12.73
CA PHE A 119 -29.34 -58.35 -12.54
C PHE A 119 -28.71 -59.07 -13.72
N GLN A 120 -28.97 -58.62 -14.94
CA GLN A 120 -28.27 -59.10 -16.12
C GLN A 120 -26.76 -58.89 -16.00
N TYR A 121 -26.33 -57.72 -15.52
CA TYR A 121 -24.92 -57.47 -15.25
C TYR A 121 -24.35 -58.44 -14.21
N ILE A 122 -25.03 -58.61 -13.08
CA ILE A 122 -24.57 -59.49 -11.99
C ILE A 122 -24.47 -60.95 -12.45
N LEU A 123 -25.46 -61.43 -13.21
CA LEU A 123 -25.44 -62.76 -13.83
C LEU A 123 -24.20 -62.89 -14.72
N VAL A 124 -24.05 -62.00 -15.70
CA VAL A 124 -22.97 -62.04 -16.69
C VAL A 124 -21.60 -61.92 -16.04
N ARG A 125 -21.45 -61.09 -15.01
CA ARG A 125 -20.21 -60.91 -14.27
C ARG A 125 -19.84 -62.14 -13.46
N THR A 126 -20.80 -62.75 -12.77
CA THR A 126 -20.59 -64.01 -12.04
C THR A 126 -20.13 -65.12 -12.99
N LEU A 127 -20.73 -65.18 -14.19
CA LEU A 127 -20.31 -66.12 -15.22
C LEU A 127 -18.89 -65.84 -15.70
N ALA A 128 -18.56 -64.58 -15.99
CA ALA A 128 -17.22 -64.18 -16.41
C ALA A 128 -16.14 -64.62 -15.40
N GLU A 129 -16.38 -64.43 -14.09
CA GLU A 129 -15.46 -64.89 -13.04
C GLU A 129 -15.31 -66.41 -12.99
N SER A 130 -16.39 -67.16 -13.22
CA SER A 130 -16.34 -68.63 -13.24
C SER A 130 -15.50 -69.17 -14.40
N ILE A 131 -15.44 -68.45 -15.52
CA ILE A 131 -14.70 -68.82 -16.75
C ILE A 131 -13.25 -68.33 -16.71
N SER A 132 -13.01 -67.16 -16.12
CA SER A 132 -11.72 -66.44 -16.14
C SER A 132 -10.54 -67.22 -15.53
N ARG A 133 -10.78 -68.33 -14.82
CA ARG A 133 -9.70 -69.23 -14.40
C ARG A 133 -8.91 -69.85 -15.57
N ASN A 134 -9.44 -69.80 -16.80
CA ASN A 134 -8.84 -70.43 -17.99
C ASN A 134 -8.75 -69.55 -19.26
N VAL A 135 -9.23 -68.30 -19.26
CA VAL A 135 -9.24 -67.42 -20.45
C VAL A 135 -9.04 -65.95 -20.04
N THR A 136 -8.18 -65.22 -20.74
CA THR A 136 -8.02 -63.76 -20.62
C THR A 136 -9.20 -63.04 -21.27
N LEU A 137 -10.19 -62.64 -20.48
CA LEU A 137 -11.19 -61.66 -20.91
C LEU A 137 -10.63 -60.23 -20.72
N PRO A 138 -10.94 -59.27 -21.61
CA PRO A 138 -10.68 -57.86 -21.32
C PRO A 138 -11.40 -57.49 -20.02
N ALA A 139 -10.74 -56.68 -19.19
CA ALA A 139 -11.23 -56.26 -17.89
C ALA A 139 -12.40 -55.28 -18.04
N ASN A 140 -13.55 -55.80 -18.47
CA ASN A 140 -14.78 -55.09 -18.76
C ASN A 140 -15.57 -54.87 -17.46
N GLN A 141 -14.95 -54.17 -16.50
CA GLN A 141 -15.68 -53.65 -15.35
C GLN A 141 -16.56 -52.47 -15.75
N LEU A 142 -17.63 -52.30 -14.98
CA LEU A 142 -18.30 -51.02 -14.93
C LEU A 142 -17.33 -49.90 -14.54
N SER A 143 -17.53 -48.72 -15.10
CA SER A 143 -16.84 -47.54 -14.59
C SER A 143 -17.30 -47.29 -13.14
N PRO A 144 -16.51 -46.57 -12.32
CA PRO A 144 -16.94 -46.18 -10.98
C PRO A 144 -18.31 -45.50 -10.93
N TRP A 145 -18.63 -44.67 -11.92
CA TRP A 145 -19.95 -44.06 -12.08
C TRP A 145 -21.04 -45.11 -12.39
N HIS A 146 -20.80 -46.02 -13.33
CA HIS A 146 -21.77 -47.07 -13.67
C HIS A 146 -22.04 -48.03 -12.50
N LEU A 147 -21.00 -48.34 -11.71
CA LEU A 147 -21.15 -49.15 -10.51
C LEU A 147 -22.02 -48.44 -9.45
N PHE A 148 -21.84 -47.13 -9.29
CA PHE A 148 -22.72 -46.30 -8.47
C PHE A 148 -24.18 -46.36 -8.91
N VAL A 149 -24.47 -46.14 -10.21
CA VAL A 149 -25.86 -46.16 -10.71
C VAL A 149 -26.49 -47.54 -10.50
N ALA A 150 -25.72 -48.63 -10.67
CA ALA A 150 -26.20 -49.98 -10.38
C ALA A 150 -26.58 -50.16 -8.90
N VAL A 151 -25.75 -49.67 -7.97
CA VAL A 151 -26.05 -49.69 -6.52
C VAL A 151 -27.25 -48.82 -6.17
N GLN A 152 -27.35 -47.62 -6.76
CA GLN A 152 -28.50 -46.74 -6.58
C GLN A 152 -29.81 -47.42 -7.00
N CYS A 153 -29.81 -48.11 -8.15
CA CYS A 153 -30.97 -48.86 -8.63
C CYS A 153 -31.32 -50.05 -7.72
N LEU A 154 -30.32 -50.83 -7.28
CA LEU A 154 -30.54 -51.93 -6.32
C LEU A 154 -31.15 -51.42 -5.02
N TYR A 155 -30.60 -50.33 -4.50
CA TYR A 155 -31.06 -49.68 -3.28
C TYR A 155 -32.53 -49.24 -3.40
N GLN A 156 -32.87 -48.46 -4.44
CA GLN A 156 -34.22 -47.91 -4.64
C GLN A 156 -35.28 -49.01 -4.79
N ASN A 157 -34.93 -50.17 -5.35
CA ASN A 157 -35.90 -51.24 -5.61
C ASN A 157 -35.94 -52.34 -4.54
N LYS A 158 -34.86 -52.58 -3.79
CA LYS A 158 -34.74 -53.72 -2.86
C LYS A 158 -34.51 -53.37 -1.40
N GLY A 159 -34.18 -52.11 -1.08
CA GLY A 159 -33.97 -51.67 0.29
C GLY A 159 -32.94 -52.53 1.05
N LYS A 160 -33.38 -53.28 2.08
CA LYS A 160 -32.54 -54.10 2.97
C LYS A 160 -32.49 -55.59 2.62
N GLN A 161 -33.01 -56.02 1.47
CA GLN A 161 -32.97 -57.44 1.11
C GLN A 161 -31.55 -57.84 0.70
N LYS A 162 -30.91 -58.68 1.51
CA LYS A 162 -29.56 -59.18 1.25
C LYS A 162 -29.61 -60.28 0.19
N ASN A 163 -28.99 -60.02 -0.95
CA ASN A 163 -28.64 -61.07 -1.92
C ASN A 163 -27.12 -61.29 -1.86
N GLU A 164 -26.70 -62.49 -1.42
CA GLU A 164 -25.28 -62.81 -1.24
C GLU A 164 -24.50 -62.79 -2.56
N THR A 165 -25.13 -63.17 -3.66
CA THR A 165 -24.52 -63.16 -5.00
C THR A 165 -24.27 -61.73 -5.48
N VAL A 166 -25.27 -60.85 -5.31
CA VAL A 166 -25.15 -59.41 -5.62
C VAL A 166 -23.99 -58.80 -4.82
N CYS A 167 -23.96 -59.03 -3.50
CA CYS A 167 -22.90 -58.52 -2.64
C CYS A 167 -21.50 -59.06 -3.01
N LYS A 168 -21.40 -60.33 -3.41
CA LYS A 168 -20.13 -60.94 -3.82
C LYS A 168 -19.57 -60.31 -5.10
N VAL A 169 -20.41 -60.10 -6.10
CA VAL A 169 -20.02 -59.46 -7.36
C VAL A 169 -19.58 -58.01 -7.13
N LEU A 170 -20.37 -57.23 -6.39
CA LEU A 170 -20.03 -55.85 -6.05
C LEU A 170 -18.71 -55.75 -5.26
N LYS A 171 -18.47 -56.66 -4.31
CA LYS A 171 -17.19 -56.75 -3.57
C LYS A 171 -16.00 -57.02 -4.50
N SER A 172 -16.17 -57.92 -5.47
CA SER A 172 -15.13 -58.25 -6.45
C SER A 172 -14.76 -57.05 -7.32
N ASP A 173 -15.78 -56.37 -7.87
CA ASP A 173 -15.59 -55.19 -8.71
C ASP A 173 -14.95 -54.02 -7.93
N LEU A 174 -15.38 -53.77 -6.69
CA LEU A 174 -14.76 -52.75 -5.83
C LEU A 174 -13.30 -53.06 -5.52
N ARG A 175 -12.97 -54.30 -5.16
CA ARG A 175 -11.57 -54.70 -4.94
C ARG A 175 -10.75 -54.41 -6.19
N GLU A 176 -11.23 -54.77 -7.36
CA GLU A 176 -10.49 -54.54 -8.60
C GLU A 176 -10.26 -53.05 -8.88
N HIS A 177 -11.25 -52.20 -8.62
CA HIS A 177 -11.08 -50.74 -8.68
C HIS A 177 -10.03 -50.22 -7.69
N PHE A 178 -9.93 -50.78 -6.48
CA PHE A 178 -8.93 -50.37 -5.48
C PHE A 178 -7.51 -50.87 -5.78
N HIS A 179 -7.35 -51.85 -6.66
CA HIS A 179 -6.03 -52.24 -7.18
C HIS A 179 -5.51 -51.25 -8.23
N ARG A 180 -6.39 -50.41 -8.81
CA ARG A 180 -6.03 -49.40 -9.80
C ARG A 180 -5.85 -48.05 -9.13
N ARG A 181 -4.92 -47.24 -9.63
CA ARG A 181 -4.79 -45.84 -9.20
C ARG A 181 -5.85 -45.00 -9.91
N LEU A 182 -6.96 -44.71 -9.22
CA LEU A 182 -8.06 -43.92 -9.77
C LEU A 182 -7.93 -42.42 -9.42
N PRO A 183 -8.51 -41.51 -10.24
CA PRO A 183 -8.73 -40.12 -9.87
C PRO A 183 -9.62 -40.00 -8.62
N LYS A 184 -9.41 -38.94 -7.82
CA LYS A 184 -10.20 -38.72 -6.60
C LYS A 184 -11.72 -38.68 -6.84
N LEU A 185 -12.16 -38.10 -7.95
CA LEU A 185 -13.59 -38.05 -8.32
C LEU A 185 -14.20 -39.45 -8.47
N HIS A 186 -13.45 -40.45 -8.95
CA HIS A 186 -13.97 -41.80 -9.09
C HIS A 186 -14.20 -42.48 -7.73
N TYR A 187 -13.35 -42.21 -6.73
CA TYR A 187 -13.58 -42.72 -5.38
C TYR A 187 -14.85 -42.14 -4.74
N LEU A 188 -15.28 -40.93 -5.14
CA LEU A 188 -16.54 -40.36 -4.69
C LEU A 188 -17.73 -41.21 -5.16
N TYR A 189 -17.70 -41.66 -6.41
CA TYR A 189 -18.74 -42.54 -6.95
C TYR A 189 -18.75 -43.92 -6.28
N LEU A 190 -17.59 -44.43 -5.85
CA LEU A 190 -17.51 -45.74 -5.20
C LEU A 190 -17.96 -45.72 -3.72
N LEU A 191 -18.06 -44.56 -3.10
CA LEU A 191 -18.33 -44.43 -1.66
C LEU A 191 -19.72 -45.00 -1.27
N PRO A 192 -20.82 -44.67 -1.97
CA PRO A 192 -22.12 -45.27 -1.70
C PRO A 192 -22.11 -46.80 -1.92
N CYS A 193 -21.29 -47.31 -2.85
CA CYS A 193 -21.16 -48.75 -3.09
C CYS A 193 -20.53 -49.47 -1.88
N VAL A 194 -19.51 -48.87 -1.28
CA VAL A 194 -18.91 -49.37 -0.03
C VAL A 194 -19.93 -49.32 1.09
N ASN A 195 -20.61 -48.18 1.28
CA ASN A 195 -21.61 -48.00 2.33
C ASN A 195 -22.81 -48.95 2.17
N TYR A 196 -23.24 -49.26 0.93
CA TYR A 196 -24.27 -50.27 0.67
C TYR A 196 -23.85 -51.67 1.11
N LEU A 197 -22.60 -52.08 0.84
CA LEU A 197 -22.11 -53.39 1.28
C LEU A 197 -21.98 -53.51 2.80
N LEU A 198 -21.68 -52.40 3.49
CA LEU A 198 -21.63 -52.34 4.95
C LEU A 198 -22.99 -52.59 5.61
N LEU A 199 -24.11 -52.40 4.90
CA LEU A 199 -25.43 -52.76 5.42
C LEU A 199 -25.58 -54.27 5.70
N PHE A 200 -24.74 -55.12 5.10
CA PHE A 200 -24.92 -56.57 5.07
C PHE A 200 -23.75 -57.39 5.62
N SER A 201 -22.63 -56.75 5.98
CA SER A 201 -21.37 -57.43 6.33
C SER A 201 -20.35 -56.51 7.03
N ASP A 202 -19.79 -56.94 8.18
CA ASP A 202 -18.69 -56.26 8.91
C ASP A 202 -17.30 -56.49 8.28
N ASP A 203 -17.23 -56.58 6.94
CA ASP A 203 -16.01 -57.02 6.24
C ASP A 203 -14.95 -55.91 6.17
N ASN A 204 -14.10 -55.85 7.19
CA ASN A 204 -13.05 -54.85 7.37
C ASN A 204 -12.03 -54.75 6.21
N THR A 205 -11.93 -55.78 5.35
CA THR A 205 -10.91 -55.82 4.27
C THR A 205 -11.17 -54.80 3.16
N VAL A 206 -12.43 -54.67 2.72
CA VAL A 206 -12.82 -53.71 1.67
C VAL A 206 -12.71 -52.27 2.19
N ILE A 207 -12.98 -52.07 3.49
CA ILE A 207 -12.87 -50.77 4.16
C ILE A 207 -11.40 -50.33 4.26
N SER A 208 -10.50 -51.22 4.68
CA SER A 208 -9.07 -50.90 4.82
C SER A 208 -8.45 -50.57 3.47
N ASP A 209 -8.81 -51.32 2.42
CA ASP A 209 -8.30 -51.11 1.07
C ASP A 209 -8.78 -49.78 0.48
N PHE A 210 -10.06 -49.43 0.71
CA PHE A 210 -10.62 -48.15 0.29
C PHE A 210 -9.91 -46.96 0.97
N ARG A 211 -9.73 -47.02 2.29
CA ARG A 211 -9.14 -45.94 3.08
C ARG A 211 -7.70 -45.63 2.64
N ASN A 212 -6.87 -46.66 2.49
CA ASN A 212 -5.47 -46.50 2.09
C ASN A 212 -5.33 -45.93 0.67
N ARG A 213 -6.23 -46.32 -0.26
CA ARG A 213 -6.16 -45.92 -1.67
C ARG A 213 -6.77 -44.56 -1.97
N ARG A 214 -7.74 -44.12 -1.16
CA ARG A 214 -8.35 -42.78 -1.24
C ARG A 214 -7.30 -41.67 -1.10
N GLU A 215 -6.28 -41.87 -0.26
CA GLU A 215 -5.22 -40.89 -0.01
C GLU A 215 -4.19 -40.78 -1.17
N GLU A 216 -4.06 -41.80 -2.02
CA GLU A 216 -3.05 -41.90 -3.10
C GLU A 216 -3.50 -41.36 -4.49
N GLY A 217 -4.78 -40.98 -4.62
CA GLY A 217 -5.43 -40.61 -5.89
C GLY A 217 -4.98 -39.25 -6.46
N ASP A 218 -4.92 -39.15 -7.80
CA ASP A 218 -4.58 -37.92 -8.53
C ASP A 218 -5.79 -36.96 -8.63
N GLY A 219 -5.54 -35.65 -8.61
CA GLY A 219 -6.54 -34.57 -8.57
C GLY A 219 -6.91 -33.97 -9.92
N SER A 220 -6.44 -34.53 -11.03
CA SER A 220 -6.29 -33.79 -12.31
C SER A 220 -7.45 -33.88 -13.31
N GLU A 221 -8.55 -34.61 -13.06
CA GLU A 221 -9.64 -34.76 -14.06
C GLU A 221 -11.04 -34.57 -13.47
N TRP A 222 -11.60 -33.37 -13.66
CA TRP A 222 -12.98 -32.98 -13.31
C TRP A 222 -13.73 -32.44 -14.54
N LYS A 223 -13.62 -33.15 -15.68
CA LYS A 223 -14.32 -32.78 -16.93
C LYS A 223 -15.48 -33.75 -17.20
N SER A 224 -16.60 -33.55 -16.53
CA SER A 224 -17.86 -34.21 -16.91
C SER A 224 -19.00 -33.22 -16.97
N GLU A 225 -19.78 -33.23 -18.05
CA GLU A 225 -21.06 -32.52 -18.12
C GLU A 225 -21.98 -32.99 -16.97
N HIS A 226 -22.70 -32.05 -16.35
CA HIS A 226 -23.64 -32.30 -15.23
C HIS A 226 -23.03 -32.87 -13.95
N LEU A 227 -21.78 -32.52 -13.67
CA LEU A 227 -21.08 -32.97 -12.47
C LEU A 227 -21.83 -32.64 -11.17
N ASP A 228 -22.45 -31.46 -11.09
CA ASP A 228 -23.30 -31.04 -9.97
C ASP A 228 -24.43 -32.05 -9.69
N LYS A 229 -25.19 -32.41 -10.73
CA LYS A 229 -26.27 -33.41 -10.64
C LYS A 229 -25.75 -34.79 -10.22
N ARG A 230 -24.58 -35.18 -10.72
CA ARG A 230 -23.94 -36.45 -10.33
C ARG A 230 -23.55 -36.46 -8.86
N ILE A 231 -22.97 -35.38 -8.36
CA ILE A 231 -22.61 -35.22 -6.94
C ILE A 231 -23.87 -35.21 -6.06
N HIS A 232 -24.92 -34.48 -6.45
CA HIS A 232 -26.21 -34.51 -5.76
C HIS A 232 -26.77 -35.92 -5.66
N SER A 233 -26.82 -36.65 -6.78
CA SER A 233 -27.31 -38.04 -6.82
C SER A 233 -26.51 -38.97 -5.89
N VAL A 234 -25.19 -38.79 -5.84
CA VAL A 234 -24.29 -39.57 -4.96
C VAL A 234 -24.57 -39.26 -3.50
N LEU A 235 -24.65 -37.97 -3.13
CA LEU A 235 -24.94 -37.54 -1.77
C LEU A 235 -26.34 -38.00 -1.31
N GLU A 236 -27.37 -37.81 -2.15
CA GLU A 236 -28.74 -38.22 -1.87
C GLU A 236 -28.84 -39.73 -1.62
N THR A 237 -28.21 -40.53 -2.48
CA THR A 237 -28.19 -42.00 -2.33
C THR A 237 -27.46 -42.40 -1.06
N ASP A 238 -26.32 -41.77 -0.77
CA ASP A 238 -25.54 -42.06 0.43
C ASP A 238 -26.26 -41.69 1.72
N PHE A 239 -26.89 -40.51 1.78
CA PHE A 239 -27.71 -40.11 2.92
C PHE A 239 -28.85 -41.10 3.16
N SER A 240 -29.50 -41.55 2.09
CA SER A 240 -30.60 -42.51 2.17
C SER A 240 -30.14 -43.91 2.63
N LEU A 241 -28.94 -44.34 2.22
CA LEU A 241 -28.30 -45.58 2.71
C LEU A 241 -28.02 -45.52 4.22
N ARG A 242 -27.53 -44.37 4.71
CA ARG A 242 -27.20 -44.18 6.13
C ARG A 242 -28.43 -44.20 7.03
N ILE A 243 -29.53 -43.58 6.61
CA ILE A 243 -30.80 -43.62 7.33
C ILE A 243 -31.29 -45.07 7.53
N LEU A 244 -31.08 -45.94 6.54
CA LEU A 244 -31.47 -47.35 6.65
C LEU A 244 -30.50 -48.17 7.51
N GLY A 245 -29.23 -47.80 7.57
CA GLY A 245 -28.16 -48.49 8.29
C GLY A 245 -28.11 -48.27 9.81
N ASN A 246 -29.24 -47.96 10.47
CA ASN A 246 -29.40 -47.55 11.89
C ASN A 246 -28.82 -48.47 13.01
N SER A 247 -27.86 -49.35 12.76
CA SER A 247 -27.10 -50.01 13.82
C SER A 247 -25.93 -49.12 14.27
N ALA A 248 -25.70 -49.03 15.59
CA ALA A 248 -24.61 -48.22 16.16
C ALA A 248 -23.20 -48.61 15.64
N ILE A 249 -23.05 -49.83 15.13
CA ILE A 249 -21.80 -50.36 14.54
C ILE A 249 -21.61 -49.86 13.10
N ALA A 250 -22.68 -49.80 12.30
CA ALA A 250 -22.62 -49.28 10.93
C ALA A 250 -22.33 -47.78 10.90
N GLN A 251 -22.85 -47.00 11.87
CA GLN A 251 -22.58 -45.56 11.96
C GLN A 251 -21.12 -45.23 12.30
N GLN A 252 -20.40 -46.07 13.06
CA GLN A 252 -18.98 -45.86 13.37
C GLN A 252 -18.03 -46.22 12.22
N GLN A 253 -18.47 -47.01 11.25
CA GLN A 253 -17.64 -47.51 10.14
C GLN A 253 -17.99 -46.87 8.78
N GLN A 254 -19.09 -46.15 8.69
CA GLN A 254 -19.52 -45.49 7.45
C GLN A 254 -18.63 -44.30 7.10
N HIS A 255 -18.33 -44.17 5.82
CA HIS A 255 -17.60 -43.01 5.32
C HIS A 255 -18.57 -41.88 5.00
N HIS A 256 -18.30 -40.70 5.56
CA HIS A 256 -19.08 -39.49 5.31
C HIS A 256 -18.77 -38.91 3.93
N THR A 257 -19.67 -39.13 2.98
CA THR A 257 -19.56 -38.64 1.59
C THR A 257 -19.51 -37.12 1.52
N GLU A 258 -20.29 -36.42 2.34
CA GLU A 258 -20.34 -34.97 2.47
C GLU A 258 -18.96 -34.38 2.78
N ALA A 259 -18.23 -34.98 3.73
CA ALA A 259 -16.89 -34.55 4.11
C ALA A 259 -15.90 -34.71 2.95
N TYR A 260 -16.01 -35.81 2.19
CA TYR A 260 -15.15 -36.05 1.04
C TYR A 260 -15.46 -35.09 -0.12
N VAL A 261 -16.73 -34.78 -0.36
CA VAL A 261 -17.13 -33.80 -1.38
C VAL A 261 -16.55 -32.43 -1.06
N ILE A 262 -16.60 -31.98 0.19
CA ILE A 262 -15.99 -30.71 0.61
C ILE A 262 -14.47 -30.73 0.43
N GLU A 263 -13.80 -31.83 0.81
CA GLU A 263 -12.37 -32.02 0.60
C GLU A 263 -11.98 -31.97 -0.89
N LEU A 264 -12.85 -32.42 -1.78
CA LEU A 264 -12.60 -32.35 -3.21
C LEU A 264 -12.78 -30.93 -3.74
N LEU A 265 -13.91 -30.30 -3.43
CA LEU A 265 -14.27 -28.98 -3.92
C LEU A 265 -13.26 -27.89 -3.54
N GLN A 266 -12.57 -28.01 -2.40
CA GLN A 266 -11.58 -27.01 -1.96
C GLN A 266 -10.45 -26.77 -2.99
N HIS A 267 -10.14 -27.76 -3.82
CA HIS A 267 -9.06 -27.68 -4.80
C HIS A 267 -9.52 -27.16 -6.18
N HIS A 268 -10.80 -26.83 -6.34
CA HIS A 268 -11.41 -26.42 -7.61
C HIS A 268 -11.78 -24.93 -7.61
N SER A 269 -10.76 -24.07 -7.58
CA SER A 269 -10.93 -22.61 -7.50
C SER A 269 -11.62 -21.94 -8.70
N THR A 270 -11.76 -22.64 -9.84
CA THR A 270 -12.40 -22.10 -11.06
C THR A 270 -13.89 -22.43 -11.19
N GLU A 271 -14.44 -23.32 -10.37
CA GLU A 271 -15.79 -23.86 -10.51
C GLU A 271 -16.74 -23.33 -9.42
N SER A 272 -16.88 -22.00 -9.33
CA SER A 272 -17.77 -21.33 -8.35
C SER A 272 -19.22 -21.85 -8.45
N HIS A 273 -19.74 -22.08 -9.67
CA HIS A 273 -21.09 -22.62 -9.87
C HIS A 273 -21.26 -24.04 -9.29
N LEU A 274 -20.27 -24.92 -9.45
CA LEU A 274 -20.31 -26.26 -8.89
C LEU A 274 -20.32 -26.21 -7.36
N CYS A 275 -19.44 -25.39 -6.77
CA CYS A 275 -19.38 -25.21 -5.33
C CYS A 275 -20.71 -24.67 -4.80
N GLN A 276 -21.28 -23.67 -5.47
CA GLN A 276 -22.57 -23.08 -5.13
C GLN A 276 -23.70 -24.12 -5.16
N SER A 277 -23.84 -24.85 -6.27
CA SER A 277 -24.88 -25.87 -6.46
C SER A 277 -24.79 -27.00 -5.42
N VAL A 278 -23.59 -27.48 -5.11
CA VAL A 278 -23.39 -28.51 -4.08
C VAL A 278 -23.68 -27.97 -2.69
N LEU A 279 -23.22 -26.76 -2.37
CA LEU A 279 -23.50 -26.17 -1.07
C LEU A 279 -25.01 -25.95 -0.90
N ASP A 280 -25.72 -25.37 -1.87
CA ASP A 280 -27.18 -25.17 -1.82
C ASP A 280 -27.92 -26.48 -1.51
N PHE A 281 -27.51 -27.60 -2.13
CA PHE A 281 -28.05 -28.91 -1.80
C PHE A 281 -27.75 -29.35 -0.36
N LEU A 282 -26.53 -29.14 0.12
CA LEU A 282 -26.13 -29.47 1.50
C LEU A 282 -26.90 -28.61 2.53
N PHE A 283 -27.31 -27.39 2.18
CA PHE A 283 -28.06 -26.51 3.08
C PHE A 283 -29.44 -27.02 3.47
N GLU A 284 -30.06 -27.79 2.58
CA GLU A 284 -31.37 -28.41 2.81
C GLU A 284 -31.28 -29.66 3.72
N GLN A 285 -30.07 -30.07 4.09
CA GLN A 285 -29.82 -31.29 4.85
C GLN A 285 -29.90 -31.10 6.38
N SER A 286 -29.84 -32.21 7.12
CA SER A 286 -29.99 -32.26 8.57
C SER A 286 -28.78 -31.70 9.34
N GLU A 287 -29.00 -31.38 10.62
CA GLU A 287 -27.95 -30.97 11.56
C GLU A 287 -26.80 -32.00 11.65
N GLU A 288 -27.10 -33.29 11.60
CA GLU A 288 -26.09 -34.35 11.66
C GLU A 288 -25.11 -34.31 10.48
N ILE A 289 -25.61 -34.05 9.27
CA ILE A 289 -24.78 -33.91 8.06
C ILE A 289 -23.84 -32.71 8.21
N TRP A 290 -24.35 -31.58 8.67
CA TRP A 290 -23.52 -30.40 8.92
C TRP A 290 -22.52 -30.60 10.05
N LYS A 291 -22.87 -31.34 11.11
CA LYS A 291 -21.93 -31.74 12.15
C LYS A 291 -20.78 -32.55 11.56
N ASN A 292 -21.05 -33.48 10.65
CA ASN A 292 -19.99 -34.28 10.00
C ASN A 292 -19.09 -33.42 9.09
N ILE A 293 -19.65 -32.45 8.36
CA ILE A 293 -18.88 -31.52 7.53
C ILE A 293 -17.98 -30.64 8.40
N CYS A 294 -18.49 -30.16 9.53
CA CYS A 294 -17.80 -29.19 10.38
C CYS A 294 -16.91 -29.85 11.46
N GLN A 295 -16.97 -31.17 11.64
CA GLN A 295 -16.05 -31.93 12.49
C GLN A 295 -14.61 -31.94 11.92
N SER A 296 -13.66 -32.25 12.82
CA SER A 296 -12.20 -32.36 12.65
C SER A 296 -11.65 -32.25 11.21
N ASP A 297 -10.77 -31.25 11.00
CA ASP A 297 -10.05 -30.90 9.76
C ASP A 297 -10.89 -30.46 8.54
N ASN A 298 -12.22 -30.65 8.52
CA ASN A 298 -13.06 -30.26 7.39
C ASN A 298 -13.73 -28.89 7.51
N GLY A 299 -13.79 -28.31 8.70
CA GLY A 299 -14.31 -26.94 8.90
C GLY A 299 -13.55 -25.89 8.08
N ASP A 300 -12.21 -25.96 8.06
CA ASP A 300 -11.36 -25.08 7.24
C ASP A 300 -11.62 -25.27 5.74
N LYS A 301 -11.79 -26.52 5.30
CA LYS A 301 -12.06 -26.87 3.91
C LYS A 301 -13.43 -26.37 3.49
N CYS A 302 -14.45 -26.54 4.33
CA CYS A 302 -15.80 -26.02 4.11
C CYS A 302 -15.78 -24.50 3.94
N TRP A 303 -15.06 -23.79 4.82
CA TRP A 303 -14.91 -22.34 4.69
C TRP A 303 -14.24 -21.95 3.36
N GLN A 304 -13.23 -22.70 2.90
CA GLN A 304 -12.58 -22.44 1.61
C GLN A 304 -13.53 -22.65 0.43
N VAL A 305 -14.34 -23.71 0.45
CA VAL A 305 -15.36 -23.97 -0.58
C VAL A 305 -16.40 -22.85 -0.61
N MET A 306 -16.84 -22.36 0.56
CA MET A 306 -17.72 -21.19 0.67
C MET A 306 -17.05 -19.94 0.10
N CYS A 307 -15.76 -19.72 0.37
CA CYS A 307 -15.00 -18.59 -0.17
C CYS A 307 -14.88 -18.64 -1.70
N ILE A 308 -14.70 -19.82 -2.29
CA ILE A 308 -14.70 -20.02 -3.76
C ILE A 308 -16.09 -19.75 -4.34
N ALA A 309 -17.15 -20.23 -3.69
CA ALA A 309 -18.53 -20.09 -4.13
C ALA A 309 -19.01 -18.63 -4.08
N PHE A 310 -18.92 -18.00 -2.90
CA PHE A 310 -19.55 -16.70 -2.65
C PHE A 310 -18.62 -15.52 -2.92
N GLN A 311 -17.30 -15.71 -2.80
CA GLN A 311 -16.32 -14.64 -2.93
C GLN A 311 -16.69 -13.44 -2.02
N ASN A 312 -17.06 -12.31 -2.64
CA ASN A 312 -17.43 -11.06 -1.97
C ASN A 312 -18.97 -10.86 -1.86
N ASP A 313 -19.79 -11.86 -2.19
CA ASP A 313 -21.24 -11.81 -2.00
C ASP A 313 -21.60 -12.06 -0.53
N PHE A 314 -21.58 -10.99 0.26
CA PHE A 314 -21.90 -11.04 1.68
C PHE A 314 -23.37 -11.36 1.97
N SER A 315 -24.28 -11.21 0.99
CA SER A 315 -25.66 -11.66 1.14
C SER A 315 -25.73 -13.19 1.16
N MET A 316 -24.96 -13.84 0.30
CA MET A 316 -24.83 -15.31 0.31
C MET A 316 -24.13 -15.79 1.58
N TRP A 317 -23.02 -15.15 1.99
CA TRP A 317 -22.40 -15.47 3.29
C TRP A 317 -23.40 -15.39 4.45
N ASN A 318 -24.22 -14.32 4.51
CA ASN A 318 -25.23 -14.16 5.56
C ASN A 318 -26.28 -15.26 5.56
N LYS A 319 -26.90 -15.54 4.40
CA LYS A 319 -27.90 -16.61 4.27
C LYS A 319 -27.36 -17.95 4.77
N PHE A 320 -26.08 -18.22 4.50
CA PHE A 320 -25.44 -19.47 4.83
C PHE A 320 -25.08 -19.55 6.32
N ILE A 321 -24.55 -18.47 6.89
CA ILE A 321 -24.24 -18.39 8.33
C ILE A 321 -25.50 -18.48 9.18
N GLU A 322 -26.58 -17.80 8.79
CA GLU A 322 -27.88 -17.89 9.48
C GLU A 322 -28.41 -19.32 9.49
N ARG A 323 -28.30 -20.03 8.36
CA ARG A 323 -28.73 -21.43 8.30
C ARG A 323 -27.87 -22.34 9.17
N LEU A 324 -26.55 -22.16 9.19
CA LEU A 324 -25.64 -22.89 10.10
C LEU A 324 -25.94 -22.59 11.58
N GLN A 325 -26.39 -21.38 11.89
CA GLN A 325 -26.86 -21.02 13.22
C GLN A 325 -28.16 -21.76 13.57
N ILE A 326 -29.13 -21.84 12.64
CA ILE A 326 -30.41 -22.56 12.85
C ILE A 326 -30.18 -24.05 13.12
N VAL A 327 -29.17 -24.66 12.49
CA VAL A 327 -28.79 -26.05 12.74
C VAL A 327 -27.78 -26.20 13.90
N ASN A 328 -27.62 -25.19 14.76
CA ASN A 328 -26.81 -25.20 15.98
C ASN A 328 -25.33 -25.54 15.79
N ILE A 329 -24.75 -25.31 14.60
CA ILE A 329 -23.34 -25.65 14.32
C ILE A 329 -22.38 -24.74 15.07
N PHE A 330 -22.70 -23.45 15.21
CA PHE A 330 -21.87 -22.49 15.95
C PHE A 330 -22.08 -22.53 17.48
N GLU A 331 -22.85 -23.50 18.01
CA GLU A 331 -22.81 -23.85 19.43
C GLU A 331 -21.49 -24.53 19.81
N ASP A 332 -20.86 -25.27 18.88
CA ASP A 332 -19.48 -25.72 19.05
C ASP A 332 -18.52 -24.57 18.77
N ASP A 333 -18.00 -24.00 19.86
CA ASP A 333 -17.12 -22.84 19.79
C ASP A 333 -15.80 -23.14 19.05
N LYS A 334 -15.36 -24.41 18.96
CA LYS A 334 -14.20 -24.78 18.12
C LYS A 334 -14.48 -24.59 16.64
N VAL A 335 -15.68 -24.96 16.19
CA VAL A 335 -16.11 -24.78 14.80
C VAL A 335 -16.22 -23.29 14.49
N ARG A 336 -16.89 -22.53 15.37
CA ARG A 336 -16.99 -21.07 15.25
C ARG A 336 -15.62 -20.40 15.15
N VAL A 337 -14.70 -20.71 16.07
CA VAL A 337 -13.36 -20.12 16.10
C VAL A 337 -12.57 -20.46 14.82
N THR A 338 -12.71 -21.68 14.30
CA THR A 338 -12.13 -22.09 13.01
C THR A 338 -12.65 -21.21 11.86
N PHE A 339 -13.96 -21.02 11.76
CA PHE A 339 -14.57 -20.14 10.77
C PHE A 339 -14.08 -18.68 10.90
N PHE A 340 -14.13 -18.12 12.11
CA PHE A 340 -13.66 -16.77 12.41
C PHE A 340 -12.19 -16.57 12.01
N LYS A 341 -11.31 -17.51 12.39
CA LYS A 341 -9.88 -17.45 12.11
C LYS A 341 -9.60 -17.31 10.61
N ASN A 342 -10.38 -17.95 9.76
CA ASN A 342 -10.15 -17.89 8.32
C ASN A 342 -10.44 -16.52 7.71
N PHE A 343 -11.41 -15.75 8.23
CA PHE A 343 -11.61 -14.34 7.84
C PHE A 343 -10.39 -13.47 8.17
N ASN A 344 -9.60 -13.85 9.18
CA ASN A 344 -8.44 -13.11 9.67
C ASN A 344 -7.09 -13.59 9.14
N VAL A 345 -6.97 -14.86 8.72
CA VAL A 345 -5.68 -15.47 8.34
C VAL A 345 -5.60 -15.77 6.84
N ASN A 346 -6.73 -15.96 6.16
CA ASN A 346 -6.71 -16.34 4.76
C ASN A 346 -6.30 -15.16 3.87
N GLY A 347 -5.09 -15.24 3.29
CA GLY A 347 -4.54 -14.18 2.45
C GLY A 347 -5.34 -13.92 1.16
N THR A 348 -5.93 -14.96 0.58
CA THR A 348 -6.75 -14.84 -0.65
C THR A 348 -8.03 -14.06 -0.38
N PHE A 349 -8.75 -14.39 0.70
CA PHE A 349 -9.93 -13.64 1.10
C PHE A 349 -9.61 -12.20 1.50
N GLN A 350 -8.51 -11.99 2.22
CA GLN A 350 -8.04 -10.64 2.53
C GLN A 350 -7.81 -9.81 1.26
N GLN A 351 -7.15 -10.39 0.26
CA GLN A 351 -7.00 -9.73 -1.03
C GLN A 351 -8.36 -9.44 -1.65
N LEU A 352 -9.27 -10.42 -1.70
CA LEU A 352 -10.60 -10.26 -2.28
C LEU A 352 -11.39 -9.08 -1.70
N VAL A 353 -11.38 -8.89 -0.37
CA VAL A 353 -12.12 -7.79 0.27
C VAL A 353 -11.38 -6.45 0.24
N THR A 354 -10.05 -6.47 0.03
CA THR A 354 -9.20 -5.26 -0.07
C THR A 354 -8.92 -4.84 -1.52
N ILE A 355 -9.62 -5.39 -2.51
CA ILE A 355 -9.47 -4.97 -3.92
C ILE A 355 -10.01 -3.55 -4.14
N SER A 356 -11.09 -3.19 -3.46
CA SER A 356 -11.75 -1.88 -3.61
C SER A 356 -12.28 -1.36 -2.28
N SER A 357 -12.53 -0.05 -2.20
CA SER A 357 -13.11 0.56 -1.00
C SER A 357 -14.53 0.11 -0.73
N GLU A 358 -15.32 -0.11 -1.79
CA GLU A 358 -16.71 -0.59 -1.70
C GLU A 358 -16.79 -2.00 -1.12
N GLN A 359 -15.97 -2.93 -1.61
CA GLN A 359 -15.95 -4.30 -1.07
C GLN A 359 -15.51 -4.34 0.39
N LEU A 360 -14.56 -3.49 0.77
CA LEU A 360 -14.10 -3.40 2.15
C LEU A 360 -15.18 -2.81 3.07
N LEU A 361 -15.94 -1.82 2.61
CA LEU A 361 -17.10 -1.28 3.34
C LEU A 361 -18.18 -2.35 3.52
N ASN A 362 -18.54 -3.05 2.44
CA ASN A 362 -19.53 -4.13 2.50
C ASN A 362 -19.07 -5.24 3.47
N PHE A 363 -17.78 -5.53 3.53
CA PHE A 363 -17.22 -6.47 4.50
C PHE A 363 -17.36 -5.95 5.93
N PHE A 364 -17.06 -4.67 6.18
CA PHE A 364 -17.21 -4.08 7.52
C PHE A 364 -18.68 -4.03 7.98
N ASP A 365 -19.62 -3.83 7.07
CA ASP A 365 -21.05 -3.91 7.39
C ASP A 365 -21.46 -5.37 7.67
N PHE A 366 -20.93 -6.31 6.90
CA PHE A 366 -21.14 -7.74 7.12
C PHE A 366 -20.64 -8.20 8.50
N ILE A 367 -19.41 -7.85 8.91
CA ILE A 367 -18.90 -8.27 10.23
C ILE A 367 -19.66 -7.62 11.39
N GLN A 368 -20.21 -6.42 11.20
CA GLN A 368 -21.01 -5.74 12.22
C GLN A 368 -22.38 -6.41 12.42
N THR A 369 -23.00 -6.85 11.32
CA THR A 369 -24.30 -7.50 11.34
C THR A 369 -24.24 -8.95 11.83
N GLN A 370 -23.15 -9.66 11.52
CA GLN A 370 -23.08 -11.10 11.72
C GLN A 370 -22.54 -11.52 13.11
N LYS A 371 -23.36 -11.29 14.15
CA LYS A 371 -23.02 -11.59 15.56
C LYS A 371 -22.86 -13.09 15.88
N ASN A 372 -23.25 -13.98 14.96
CA ASN A 372 -23.06 -15.43 15.13
C ASN A 372 -21.59 -15.85 15.06
N ILE A 373 -20.77 -15.13 14.27
CA ILE A 373 -19.32 -15.38 14.14
C ILE A 373 -18.56 -14.48 15.12
N TRP A 374 -18.79 -13.16 15.03
CA TRP A 374 -18.20 -12.15 15.90
C TRP A 374 -19.06 -11.98 17.16
N LYS A 375 -19.02 -13.00 18.04
CA LYS A 375 -19.79 -13.04 19.30
C LYS A 375 -19.28 -12.03 20.33
N SER A 376 -17.97 -11.74 20.29
CA SER A 376 -17.33 -10.80 21.21
C SER A 376 -16.78 -9.56 20.49
N ASP A 377 -16.70 -8.47 21.23
CA ASP A 377 -16.06 -7.23 20.77
C ASP A 377 -14.56 -7.44 20.47
N ASP A 378 -13.91 -8.35 21.19
CA ASP A 378 -12.52 -8.73 20.95
C ASP A 378 -12.32 -9.37 19.58
N ASP A 379 -13.25 -10.22 19.14
CA ASP A 379 -13.23 -10.83 17.80
C ASP A 379 -13.29 -9.73 16.73
N LEU A 380 -14.17 -8.74 16.90
CA LEU A 380 -14.32 -7.63 15.96
C LEU A 380 -13.06 -6.75 15.90
N MET A 381 -12.49 -6.42 17.06
CA MET A 381 -11.24 -5.66 17.14
C MET A 381 -10.05 -6.43 16.58
N GLU A 382 -9.97 -7.74 16.79
CA GLU A 382 -8.92 -8.56 16.17
C GLU A 382 -9.04 -8.51 14.64
N THR A 383 -10.25 -8.66 14.09
CA THR A 383 -10.47 -8.51 12.64
C THR A 383 -10.02 -7.13 12.17
N ILE A 384 -10.50 -6.04 12.77
CA ILE A 384 -10.08 -4.67 12.38
C ILE A 384 -8.55 -4.53 12.43
N GLY A 385 -7.91 -5.01 13.50
CA GLY A 385 -6.46 -4.95 13.67
C GLY A 385 -5.64 -5.72 12.62
N ARG A 386 -6.22 -6.75 11.98
CA ARG A 386 -5.59 -7.50 10.87
C ARG A 386 -5.70 -6.76 9.53
N TYR A 387 -6.77 -5.99 9.34
CA TYR A 387 -7.04 -5.28 8.10
C TYR A 387 -6.52 -3.84 8.08
N ILE A 388 -6.28 -3.24 9.26
CA ILE A 388 -5.88 -1.83 9.43
C ILE A 388 -4.70 -1.37 8.55
N ASP A 389 -3.74 -2.25 8.27
CA ASP A 389 -2.55 -1.93 7.47
C ASP A 389 -2.78 -2.13 5.95
N LYS A 390 -3.88 -2.79 5.60
CA LYS A 390 -4.27 -3.17 4.23
C LYS A 390 -5.43 -2.34 3.68
N ILE A 391 -6.01 -1.44 4.47
CA ILE A 391 -7.15 -0.61 4.04
C ILE A 391 -6.77 0.48 3.04
N PHE A 392 -7.76 0.90 2.25
CA PHE A 392 -7.72 2.17 1.53
C PHE A 392 -8.06 3.32 2.48
N TYR A 393 -7.19 4.31 2.54
CA TYR A 393 -7.39 5.49 3.38
C TYR A 393 -8.25 6.53 2.65
N CYS A 394 -9.51 6.17 2.39
CA CYS A 394 -10.55 7.11 1.96
C CYS A 394 -11.43 7.49 3.15
N LYS A 395 -12.18 8.58 2.99
CA LYS A 395 -13.01 9.16 4.05
C LYS A 395 -14.04 8.16 4.57
N GLU A 396 -14.68 7.43 3.66
CA GLU A 396 -15.79 6.53 3.92
C GLU A 396 -15.34 5.36 4.81
N ILE A 397 -14.24 4.69 4.44
CA ILE A 397 -13.70 3.56 5.22
C ILE A 397 -13.26 4.00 6.61
N LEU A 398 -12.56 5.14 6.70
CA LEU A 398 -12.07 5.61 7.98
C LEU A 398 -13.21 6.06 8.89
N SER A 399 -14.22 6.73 8.33
CA SER A 399 -15.43 7.10 9.09
C SER A 399 -16.12 5.84 9.62
N CYS A 400 -16.31 4.83 8.77
CA CYS A 400 -16.88 3.54 9.16
C CYS A 400 -16.07 2.86 10.28
N LEU A 401 -14.74 2.77 10.15
CA LEU A 401 -13.89 2.18 11.19
C LEU A 401 -13.91 2.96 12.51
N ILE A 402 -13.91 4.29 12.45
CA ILE A 402 -14.05 5.13 13.64
C ILE A 402 -15.43 4.96 14.27
N ASP A 403 -16.50 4.84 13.46
CA ASP A 403 -17.84 4.55 13.96
C ASP A 403 -17.90 3.19 14.64
N ILE A 404 -17.28 2.15 14.08
CA ILE A 404 -17.21 0.84 14.75
C ILE A 404 -16.49 0.96 16.10
N LEU A 405 -15.30 1.56 16.12
CA LEU A 405 -14.46 1.65 17.31
C LEU A 405 -15.07 2.53 18.42
N TRP A 406 -15.59 3.71 18.06
CA TRP A 406 -16.01 4.73 19.02
C TRP A 406 -17.53 4.84 19.20
N ASN A 407 -18.33 4.34 18.25
CA ASN A 407 -19.80 4.40 18.33
C ASN A 407 -20.44 3.03 18.54
N VAL A 408 -19.89 1.93 18.03
CA VAL A 408 -20.47 0.58 18.23
C VAL A 408 -19.85 -0.09 19.46
N LEU A 409 -18.52 -0.23 19.49
CA LEU A 409 -17.81 -0.94 20.55
C LEU A 409 -17.79 -0.17 21.88
N SER A 410 -17.74 1.16 21.83
CA SER A 410 -17.70 1.98 23.05
C SER A 410 -19.03 2.04 23.83
N ILE A 411 -20.18 1.79 23.18
CA ILE A 411 -21.50 1.77 23.83
C ILE A 411 -21.60 0.64 24.87
N PHE A 412 -21.01 -0.52 24.58
CA PHE A 412 -21.08 -1.69 25.47
C PHE A 412 -20.24 -1.51 26.74
N ILE A 413 -19.14 -0.75 26.68
CA ILE A 413 -18.27 -0.44 27.83
C ILE A 413 -19.06 0.27 28.94
N LEU A 414 -20.01 1.15 28.59
CA LEU A 414 -20.83 1.89 29.56
C LEU A 414 -22.05 1.11 30.09
N PHE A 415 -22.66 0.22 29.28
CA PHE A 415 -23.76 -0.63 29.76
C PHE A 415 -23.29 -1.55 30.90
N TYR A 416 -22.09 -2.12 30.74
CA TYR A 416 -21.44 -2.92 31.79
C TYR A 416 -21.08 -2.10 33.04
N LEU A 417 -20.72 -0.82 32.90
CA LEU A 417 -20.42 0.05 34.04
C LEU A 417 -21.67 0.53 34.79
N ASN A 418 -22.83 0.65 34.12
CA ASN A 418 -24.06 1.15 34.74
C ASN A 418 -24.96 0.05 35.33
N GLU A 419 -24.93 -1.20 34.84
CA GLU A 419 -25.87 -2.25 35.30
C GLU A 419 -25.42 -3.05 36.53
N THR A 420 -24.14 -3.05 36.93
CA THR A 420 -23.71 -3.86 38.08
C THR A 420 -22.76 -3.13 39.02
N ASN A 421 -23.34 -2.52 40.06
CA ASN A 421 -22.63 -1.97 41.22
C ASN A 421 -21.95 -3.03 42.12
N HIS A 422 -21.95 -4.31 41.75
CA HIS A 422 -21.24 -5.34 42.51
C HIS A 422 -20.74 -6.46 41.59
N VAL A 423 -19.47 -6.84 41.80
CA VAL A 423 -18.69 -7.99 41.31
C VAL A 423 -17.61 -7.65 40.25
N ASN A 424 -16.37 -8.09 40.55
CA ASN A 424 -15.10 -7.88 39.84
C ASN A 424 -15.14 -8.05 38.30
N TYR A 425 -15.39 -6.97 37.57
CA TYR A 425 -15.23 -6.88 36.11
C TYR A 425 -14.29 -5.74 35.64
N GLU A 426 -13.56 -5.09 36.56
CA GLU A 426 -12.62 -4.00 36.22
C GLU A 426 -11.63 -4.36 35.12
N THR A 427 -11.20 -5.63 35.02
CA THR A 427 -10.18 -6.08 34.07
C THR A 427 -10.64 -6.23 32.62
N VAL A 428 -11.93 -6.47 32.34
CA VAL A 428 -12.41 -6.73 30.96
C VAL A 428 -12.76 -5.43 30.21
N SER A 429 -13.27 -4.41 30.93
CA SER A 429 -13.59 -3.11 30.30
C SER A 429 -12.33 -2.29 29.97
N GLU A 430 -11.27 -2.46 30.77
CA GLU A 430 -10.00 -1.76 30.58
C GLU A 430 -9.26 -2.28 29.33
N THR A 431 -9.27 -3.60 29.10
CA THR A 431 -8.60 -4.22 27.93
C THR A 431 -9.26 -3.86 26.60
N VAL A 432 -10.59 -3.75 26.55
CA VAL A 432 -11.31 -3.35 25.33
C VAL A 432 -11.05 -1.88 25.00
N SER A 433 -11.12 -1.01 26.01
CA SER A 433 -10.80 0.42 25.87
C SER A 433 -9.37 0.63 25.36
N ASP A 434 -8.40 -0.07 25.95
CA ASP A 434 -6.99 0.02 25.54
C ASP A 434 -6.77 -0.43 24.09
N LYS A 435 -7.45 -1.50 23.66
CA LYS A 435 -7.34 -2.00 22.29
C LYS A 435 -8.01 -1.07 21.28
N VAL A 436 -9.15 -0.45 21.62
CA VAL A 436 -9.76 0.62 20.82
C VAL A 436 -8.80 1.79 20.64
N ILE A 437 -8.13 2.22 21.71
CA ILE A 437 -7.12 3.28 21.66
C ILE A 437 -5.95 2.87 20.78
N GLU A 438 -5.42 1.65 20.94
CA GLU A 438 -4.30 1.13 20.16
C GLU A 438 -4.61 1.12 18.67
N LEU A 439 -5.76 0.55 18.28
CA LEU A 439 -6.21 0.49 16.89
C LEU A 439 -6.44 1.90 16.33
N THR A 440 -7.01 2.80 17.12
CA THR A 440 -7.19 4.20 16.72
C THR A 440 -5.84 4.89 16.48
N LYS A 441 -4.85 4.69 17.36
CA LYS A 441 -3.49 5.22 17.18
C LYS A 441 -2.86 4.68 15.91
N ARG A 442 -2.95 3.37 15.65
CA ARG A 442 -2.46 2.74 14.41
C ARG A 442 -3.14 3.32 13.16
N LEU A 443 -4.45 3.56 13.20
CA LEU A 443 -5.20 4.19 12.09
C LEU A 443 -4.67 5.60 11.80
N LEU A 444 -4.56 6.43 12.86
CA LEU A 444 -4.08 7.81 12.76
C LEU A 444 -2.60 7.89 12.34
N ASP A 445 -1.77 6.95 12.79
CA ASP A 445 -0.38 6.88 12.40
C ASP A 445 -0.23 6.46 10.94
N ASN A 446 -0.93 5.41 10.49
CA ASN A 446 -0.83 4.95 9.09
C ASN A 446 -1.31 6.00 8.07
N LEU A 447 -2.30 6.82 8.45
CA LEU A 447 -2.74 7.98 7.67
C LEU A 447 -1.61 8.98 7.40
N ARG A 448 -0.67 9.08 8.34
CA ARG A 448 0.49 9.97 8.29
C ARG A 448 1.75 9.31 7.71
N THR A 449 1.99 8.03 7.98
CA THR A 449 3.30 7.37 7.84
C THR A 449 3.43 6.38 6.69
N LYS A 450 2.46 6.19 5.77
CA LYS A 450 2.68 5.27 4.63
C LYS A 450 3.70 5.88 3.64
N HIS A 451 4.99 5.67 3.95
CA HIS A 451 6.18 6.37 3.46
C HIS A 451 6.57 6.11 1.99
N ASN A 452 5.83 5.28 1.24
CA ASN A 452 6.15 4.91 -0.15
C ASN A 452 5.17 5.48 -1.19
N LYS A 453 4.34 6.44 -0.79
CA LYS A 453 3.30 7.00 -1.65
C LYS A 453 3.78 8.23 -2.40
N LYS A 454 3.35 8.37 -3.67
CA LYS A 454 3.56 9.60 -4.45
C LYS A 454 3.01 10.80 -3.67
N GLN A 455 3.60 11.98 -3.82
CA GLN A 455 3.20 13.19 -3.08
C GLN A 455 1.70 13.51 -3.17
N SER A 456 1.06 13.20 -4.30
CA SER A 456 -0.39 13.33 -4.49
C SER A 456 -1.24 12.47 -3.56
N GLU A 457 -0.76 11.28 -3.19
CA GLU A 457 -1.47 10.36 -2.30
C GLU A 457 -1.30 10.72 -0.82
N LEU A 458 -0.16 11.32 -0.44
CA LEU A 458 0.05 11.88 0.91
C LEU A 458 -0.86 13.09 1.16
N GLU A 459 -1.07 13.93 0.14
CA GLU A 459 -1.98 15.06 0.25
C GLU A 459 -3.43 14.60 0.44
N LEU A 460 -3.86 13.56 -0.29
CA LEU A 460 -5.17 12.94 -0.09
C LEU A 460 -5.32 12.32 1.30
N SER A 461 -4.31 11.61 1.81
CA SER A 461 -4.39 11.02 3.15
C SER A 461 -4.46 12.08 4.26
N LEU A 462 -3.69 13.17 4.13
CA LEU A 462 -3.76 14.29 5.07
C LEU A 462 -5.10 15.05 4.98
N GLN A 463 -5.69 15.18 3.80
CA GLN A 463 -7.05 15.73 3.63
C GLN A 463 -8.11 14.87 4.32
N VAL A 464 -7.98 13.54 4.28
CA VAL A 464 -8.90 12.67 5.02
C VAL A 464 -8.63 12.74 6.52
N TRP A 465 -7.35 12.74 6.94
CA TRP A 465 -6.96 12.87 8.34
C TRP A 465 -7.53 14.14 9.00
N ILE A 466 -7.44 15.30 8.34
CA ILE A 466 -7.97 16.55 8.92
C ILE A 466 -9.49 16.53 9.04
N GLN A 467 -10.20 15.80 8.17
CA GLN A 467 -11.66 15.67 8.27
C GLN A 467 -12.10 14.85 9.49
N LEU A 468 -11.25 13.95 10.01
CA LEU A 468 -11.56 13.16 11.21
C LEU A 468 -11.71 14.03 12.47
N PHE A 469 -11.10 15.21 12.51
CA PHE A 469 -11.22 16.12 13.65
C PHE A 469 -12.65 16.65 13.87
N ASN A 470 -13.47 16.63 12.81
CA ASN A 470 -14.89 16.97 12.86
C ASN A 470 -15.81 15.75 12.81
N HIS A 471 -15.26 14.53 12.84
CA HIS A 471 -16.07 13.32 12.85
C HIS A 471 -16.84 13.23 14.17
N LYS A 472 -18.15 12.99 14.07
CA LYS A 472 -19.02 12.92 15.24
C LYS A 472 -18.87 11.54 15.88
N ILE A 473 -18.44 11.53 17.13
CA ILE A 473 -18.51 10.36 17.98
C ILE A 473 -19.51 10.59 19.10
N ASN A 474 -20.23 9.55 19.47
CA ASN A 474 -21.31 9.59 20.42
C ASN A 474 -20.80 9.53 21.86
N GLN A 475 -19.62 8.95 22.10
CA GLN A 475 -19.06 8.69 23.43
C GLN A 475 -17.53 8.83 23.45
N GLY A 476 -16.92 8.98 24.63
CA GLY A 476 -15.45 9.05 24.75
C GLY A 476 -14.83 10.33 24.18
N VAL A 477 -15.62 11.40 23.99
CA VAL A 477 -15.20 12.66 23.32
C VAL A 477 -13.87 13.21 23.84
N ASN A 478 -13.66 13.20 25.16
CA ASN A 478 -12.42 13.68 25.77
C ASN A 478 -11.20 12.83 25.35
N GLN A 479 -11.36 11.52 25.28
CA GLN A 479 -10.29 10.57 24.95
C GLN A 479 -9.97 10.58 23.46
N TRP A 480 -10.98 10.61 22.61
CA TRP A 480 -10.81 10.84 21.18
C TRP A 480 -10.10 12.17 20.89
N THR A 481 -10.55 13.25 21.53
CA THR A 481 -9.91 14.57 21.42
C THR A 481 -8.46 14.53 21.88
N ARG A 482 -8.15 13.76 22.94
CA ARG A 482 -6.76 13.52 23.38
C ARG A 482 -5.95 12.81 22.31
N LEU A 483 -6.48 11.75 21.68
CA LEU A 483 -5.79 10.99 20.63
C LEU A 483 -5.57 11.81 19.36
N LEU A 484 -6.57 12.59 18.94
CA LEU A 484 -6.42 13.55 17.84
C LEU A 484 -5.36 14.62 18.15
N THR A 485 -5.34 15.12 19.38
CA THR A 485 -4.34 16.08 19.84
C THR A 485 -2.93 15.48 19.85
N GLU A 486 -2.77 14.24 20.32
CA GLU A 486 -1.50 13.50 20.25
C GLU A 486 -1.07 13.27 18.80
N SER A 487 -2.00 12.85 17.93
CA SER A 487 -1.74 12.64 16.50
C SER A 487 -1.25 13.92 15.81
N LEU A 488 -1.88 15.06 16.11
CA LEU A 488 -1.49 16.39 15.63
C LEU A 488 -0.09 16.78 16.09
N LYS A 489 0.22 16.60 17.37
CA LYS A 489 1.55 16.89 17.93
C LYS A 489 2.63 16.04 17.25
N THR A 490 2.41 14.74 17.18
CA THR A 490 3.36 13.81 16.54
C THR A 490 3.51 14.09 15.05
N TRP A 491 2.42 14.47 14.36
CA TRP A 491 2.49 14.90 12.96
C TRP A 491 3.33 16.17 12.81
N PHE A 492 3.12 17.17 13.68
CA PHE A 492 3.86 18.42 13.61
C PHE A 492 5.36 18.20 13.86
N SER A 493 5.71 17.39 14.87
CA SER A 493 7.08 17.05 15.28
C SER A 493 7.83 16.10 14.35
N ALA A 494 7.18 15.45 13.37
CA ALA A 494 7.88 14.54 12.46
C ALA A 494 8.86 15.28 11.52
N ASP A 495 10.01 14.70 11.18
CA ASP A 495 11.00 15.42 10.36
C ASP A 495 10.61 15.59 8.88
N TYR A 496 9.64 14.82 8.40
CA TYR A 496 9.33 14.68 6.97
C TYR A 496 7.92 15.19 6.63
N PHE A 497 7.80 15.97 5.55
CA PHE A 497 6.52 16.47 5.03
C PHE A 497 6.35 16.33 3.51
N ASP A 498 7.41 16.48 2.71
CA ASP A 498 7.34 16.45 1.24
C ASP A 498 8.49 15.67 0.56
N GLY A 499 9.26 14.87 1.32
CA GLY A 499 10.30 13.97 0.78
C GLY A 499 11.51 14.64 0.11
N LEU A 500 11.56 15.98 0.05
CA LEU A 500 12.52 16.72 -0.78
C LEU A 500 13.33 17.78 -0.01
N ALA A 501 13.14 17.93 1.30
CA ALA A 501 13.62 19.11 2.05
C ALA A 501 14.33 18.73 3.38
N PRO A 502 15.18 19.62 3.92
CA PRO A 502 15.98 19.34 5.12
C PRO A 502 15.12 19.08 6.36
N ILE A 503 15.76 18.48 7.37
CA ILE A 503 15.24 18.26 8.73
C ILE A 503 14.61 19.58 9.24
N ASN A 504 13.42 19.52 9.87
CA ASN A 504 12.67 20.65 10.47
C ASN A 504 11.84 21.56 9.52
N CYS A 505 10.93 20.99 8.72
CA CYS A 505 10.00 21.71 7.83
C CYS A 505 8.74 22.32 8.51
N TYR A 506 8.83 22.73 9.78
CA TYR A 506 7.69 23.18 10.61
C TYR A 506 6.85 24.31 9.98
N HIS A 507 7.50 25.26 9.31
CA HIS A 507 6.81 26.35 8.62
C HIS A 507 5.88 25.86 7.51
N ARG A 508 6.26 24.82 6.75
CA ARG A 508 5.42 24.26 5.67
C ARG A 508 4.19 23.55 6.22
N LYS A 509 4.35 22.84 7.35
CA LYS A 509 3.23 22.21 8.06
C LYS A 509 2.25 23.24 8.60
N ALA A 510 2.77 24.31 9.19
CA ALA A 510 1.95 25.43 9.65
C ALA A 510 1.16 26.04 8.47
N LEU A 511 1.84 26.34 7.35
CA LEU A 511 1.19 26.84 6.14
C LEU A 511 0.15 25.87 5.59
N TRP A 512 0.42 24.57 5.58
CA TRP A 512 -0.52 23.57 5.09
C TRP A 512 -1.83 23.55 5.90
N LEU A 513 -1.77 23.71 7.23
CA LEU A 513 -2.97 23.84 8.07
C LEU A 513 -3.69 25.19 7.90
N LEU A 514 -2.94 26.27 7.66
CA LEU A 514 -3.51 27.60 7.45
C LEU A 514 -4.16 27.78 6.08
N THR A 515 -3.73 26.99 5.09
CA THR A 515 -4.28 27.01 3.73
C THR A 515 -5.69 26.42 3.69
N ASP A 516 -6.56 26.99 2.86
CA ASP A 516 -7.96 26.57 2.66
C ASP A 516 -8.78 26.47 3.97
N SER A 517 -8.41 27.25 4.98
CA SER A 517 -9.10 27.30 6.28
C SER A 517 -9.18 25.94 6.98
N ARG A 518 -8.26 25.01 6.73
CA ARG A 518 -8.24 23.66 7.33
C ARG A 518 -8.13 23.71 8.87
N LEU A 519 -7.52 24.76 9.41
CA LEU A 519 -7.48 25.03 10.84
C LEU A 519 -8.88 25.11 11.47
N ASN A 520 -9.92 25.52 10.73
CA ASN A 520 -11.31 25.54 11.23
C ASN A 520 -11.91 24.15 11.42
N LEU A 521 -11.27 23.12 10.85
CA LEU A 521 -11.70 21.74 11.06
C LEU A 521 -11.19 21.18 12.39
N LEU A 522 -10.32 21.90 13.09
CA LEU A 522 -9.77 21.47 14.38
C LEU A 522 -10.66 21.96 15.55
N PRO A 523 -10.99 21.07 16.50
CA PRO A 523 -11.54 21.44 17.81
C PRO A 523 -10.61 22.41 18.55
N ASP A 524 -11.18 23.22 19.44
CA ASP A 524 -10.47 24.25 20.21
C ASP A 524 -9.27 23.72 20.98
N SER A 525 -9.39 22.54 21.57
CA SER A 525 -8.30 21.85 22.29
C SER A 525 -7.13 21.52 21.36
N CYS A 526 -7.42 21.05 20.15
CA CYS A 526 -6.42 20.73 19.13
C CYS A 526 -5.78 22.01 18.57
N ARG A 527 -6.56 23.09 18.38
CA ARG A 527 -6.04 24.41 17.98
C ARG A 527 -5.05 24.96 19.01
N LYS A 528 -5.41 24.94 20.29
CA LYS A 528 -4.50 25.34 21.40
C LYS A 528 -3.24 24.47 21.45
N ALA A 529 -3.36 23.18 21.13
CA ALA A 529 -2.20 22.30 21.07
C ALA A 529 -1.29 22.63 19.89
N PHE A 530 -1.86 22.96 18.72
CA PHE A 530 -1.13 23.43 17.56
C PHE A 530 -0.39 24.74 17.85
N GLU A 531 -1.03 25.71 18.49
CA GLU A 531 -0.39 26.96 18.91
C GLU A 531 0.81 26.70 19.83
N LYS A 532 0.66 25.84 20.83
CA LYS A 532 1.79 25.41 21.68
C LYS A 532 2.91 24.72 20.89
N CYS A 533 2.58 23.95 19.86
CA CYS A 533 3.57 23.37 18.97
C CYS A 533 4.33 24.45 18.18
N LEU A 534 3.65 25.49 17.69
CA LEU A 534 4.29 26.63 17.02
C LEU A 534 5.26 27.35 17.97
N GLU A 535 4.82 27.65 19.20
CA GLU A 535 5.64 28.32 20.21
C GLU A 535 6.87 27.50 20.61
N SER A 536 6.69 26.20 20.88
CA SER A 536 7.76 25.28 21.30
C SER A 536 8.84 25.10 20.22
N ASN A 537 8.47 25.25 18.94
CA ASN A 537 9.38 25.11 17.80
C ASN A 537 9.75 26.48 17.20
N SER A 538 9.56 27.57 17.94
CA SER A 538 9.71 28.95 17.43
C SER A 538 11.10 29.28 16.89
N GLU A 539 12.15 28.59 17.33
CA GLU A 539 13.51 28.71 16.79
C GLU A 539 13.63 28.29 15.32
N HIS A 540 12.71 27.47 14.82
CA HIS A 540 12.70 27.00 13.43
C HIS A 540 11.89 27.89 12.48
N PHE A 541 11.32 29.00 12.97
CA PHE A 541 10.48 29.90 12.18
C PHE A 541 11.20 31.16 11.71
N GLU A 542 12.49 31.34 12.04
CA GLU A 542 13.24 32.54 11.67
C GLU A 542 13.08 32.93 10.20
N PHE A 543 12.86 34.22 9.96
CA PHE A 543 12.62 34.82 8.64
C PHE A 543 13.79 34.70 7.64
N ASN A 544 14.90 34.05 8.04
CA ASN A 544 16.10 33.92 7.24
C ASN A 544 15.89 33.07 5.96
N LYS A 545 16.78 33.24 4.98
CA LYS A 545 16.59 32.70 3.61
C LYS A 545 16.72 31.18 3.49
N GLU A 546 17.33 30.52 4.48
CA GLU A 546 17.60 29.08 4.38
C GLU A 546 16.31 28.26 4.57
N CYS A 547 15.34 28.78 5.34
CA CYS A 547 14.08 28.11 5.63
C CYS A 547 12.94 28.48 4.67
N TRP A 548 12.81 29.76 4.28
CA TRP A 548 11.66 30.26 3.52
C TRP A 548 11.94 30.43 2.03
N THR A 549 11.20 29.70 1.19
CA THR A 549 11.20 29.89 -0.28
C THR A 549 10.21 30.98 -0.71
N ASP A 550 10.37 31.52 -1.92
CA ASP A 550 9.39 32.46 -2.51
C ASP A 550 7.98 31.85 -2.56
N LYS A 551 7.87 30.54 -2.84
CA LYS A 551 6.59 29.83 -2.82
C LYS A 551 5.95 29.86 -1.42
N ASN A 552 6.73 29.60 -0.37
CA ASN A 552 6.24 29.58 1.01
C ASN A 552 5.80 30.98 1.46
N ARG A 553 6.56 32.02 1.11
CA ARG A 553 6.20 33.42 1.39
C ARG A 553 4.91 33.81 0.67
N ASN A 554 4.82 33.53 -0.63
CA ASN A 554 3.61 33.81 -1.40
C ASN A 554 2.38 33.10 -0.83
N GLN A 555 2.53 31.83 -0.40
CA GLN A 555 1.46 31.08 0.25
C GLN A 555 1.07 31.70 1.59
N LEU A 556 2.02 32.14 2.42
CA LEU A 556 1.74 32.87 3.65
C LEU A 556 0.92 34.14 3.38
N GLY A 557 1.35 34.95 2.40
CA GLY A 557 0.63 36.17 2.02
C GLY A 557 -0.79 35.91 1.49
N GLN A 558 -1.06 34.73 0.92
CA GLN A 558 -2.41 34.32 0.55
C GLN A 558 -3.25 33.85 1.74
N CYS A 559 -2.62 33.29 2.78
CA CYS A 559 -3.30 32.86 3.99
C CYS A 559 -3.73 34.05 4.86
N ILE A 560 -2.91 35.11 4.92
CA ILE A 560 -3.23 36.33 5.66
C ILE A 560 -4.45 37.00 5.02
N GLY A 561 -5.60 36.91 5.72
CA GLY A 561 -6.91 37.41 5.25
C GLY A 561 -7.89 36.34 4.74
N LYS A 562 -7.47 35.07 4.60
CA LYS A 562 -8.36 33.92 4.29
C LYS A 562 -8.42 32.88 5.42
N SER A 563 -7.46 32.92 6.33
CA SER A 563 -7.40 32.07 7.52
C SER A 563 -8.43 32.51 8.57
N PRO A 564 -8.89 31.60 9.44
CA PRO A 564 -9.70 31.96 10.60
C PRO A 564 -9.02 32.81 11.66
N TRP A 565 -7.71 32.96 11.59
CA TRP A 565 -7.00 33.75 12.58
C TRP A 565 -7.40 35.22 12.56
N ASP A 566 -7.68 35.76 13.73
CA ASP A 566 -7.85 37.19 13.93
C ASP A 566 -6.50 37.93 13.85
N LEU A 567 -6.54 39.26 13.96
CA LEU A 567 -5.32 40.09 13.88
C LEU A 567 -4.34 39.80 15.03
N SER A 568 -4.84 39.38 16.20
CA SER A 568 -4.01 39.06 17.37
C SER A 568 -3.27 37.74 17.18
N GLU A 569 -3.96 36.73 16.68
CA GLU A 569 -3.37 35.41 16.36
C GLU A 569 -2.33 35.53 15.25
N TRP A 570 -2.64 36.27 14.18
CA TRP A 570 -1.65 36.57 13.14
C TRP A 570 -0.45 37.34 13.69
N ASN A 571 -0.68 38.30 14.58
CA ASN A 571 0.41 39.04 15.21
C ASN A 571 1.30 38.10 16.05
N SER A 572 0.72 37.17 16.80
CA SER A 572 1.45 36.16 17.57
C SER A 572 2.30 35.26 16.66
N PHE A 573 1.70 34.68 15.61
CA PHE A 573 2.43 33.80 14.69
C PHE A 573 3.55 34.52 13.94
N LEU A 574 3.29 35.72 13.41
CA LEU A 574 4.30 36.50 12.72
C LEU A 574 5.42 36.97 13.67
N SER A 575 5.15 37.08 14.97
CA SER A 575 6.18 37.33 15.99
C SER A 575 7.15 36.15 16.15
N LEU A 576 6.74 34.93 15.81
CA LEU A 576 7.64 33.77 15.74
C LEU A 576 8.56 33.84 14.51
N ILE A 577 8.08 34.41 13.40
CA ILE A 577 8.85 34.54 12.16
C ILE A 577 9.84 35.70 12.24
N PHE A 578 9.36 36.88 12.63
CA PHE A 578 10.16 38.10 12.78
C PHE A 578 10.71 38.25 14.19
N LYS A 579 11.01 37.12 14.83
CA LYS A 579 11.55 36.98 16.18
C LYS A 579 12.93 37.61 16.23
N ASP A 580 12.96 38.92 16.45
CA ASP A 580 14.20 39.66 16.55
C ASP A 580 14.02 40.80 17.56
N SER A 581 14.70 40.65 18.71
CA SER A 581 15.64 41.55 19.40
C SER A 581 15.60 43.08 19.15
N ILE A 582 14.48 43.67 18.72
CA ILE A 582 14.34 45.13 18.56
C ILE A 582 14.62 45.85 19.90
N GLN A 583 14.42 45.17 21.03
CA GLN A 583 14.66 45.73 22.35
C GLN A 583 16.13 46.07 22.69
N GLN A 584 17.14 45.65 21.90
CA GLN A 584 18.53 45.99 22.20
C GLN A 584 19.08 47.26 21.53
N GLU A 585 18.34 47.94 20.64
CA GLU A 585 18.84 49.18 20.00
C GLU A 585 17.78 50.28 19.78
N MET A 586 16.66 50.25 20.50
CA MET A 586 15.82 51.44 20.66
C MET A 586 16.24 52.21 21.92
N LEU A 587 17.12 53.19 21.74
CA LEU A 587 17.33 54.32 22.65
C LEU A 587 17.21 55.61 21.82
N PRO A 588 16.80 56.72 22.46
CA PRO A 588 15.49 57.35 22.35
C PRO A 588 15.37 58.34 21.19
N SER A 589 14.15 58.86 20.99
CA SER A 589 13.82 59.91 20.03
C SER A 589 14.70 61.15 20.23
N ASP A 590 14.98 61.82 19.11
CA ASP A 590 15.64 63.12 18.95
C ASP A 590 14.83 64.29 19.57
N ASP A 591 14.28 64.14 20.77
CA ASP A 591 13.65 65.24 21.47
C ASP A 591 14.60 65.78 22.56
N HIS A 592 15.21 66.93 22.23
CA HIS A 592 16.03 67.81 23.07
C HIS A 592 17.50 67.43 23.30
N ILE A 593 18.35 67.81 22.34
CA ILE A 593 19.67 68.35 22.70
C ILE A 593 19.70 69.81 22.26
N ASP A 594 19.55 70.67 23.25
CA ASP A 594 19.74 72.11 23.14
C ASP A 594 21.09 72.46 22.50
N GLU A 595 21.05 73.53 21.72
CA GLU A 595 22.17 74.24 21.11
C GLU A 595 23.31 74.51 22.11
N LYS A 596 24.32 73.64 22.16
CA LYS A 596 25.68 74.03 22.53
C LYS A 596 26.70 73.28 21.68
N GLU A 597 27.53 74.05 20.98
CA GLU A 597 28.70 73.60 20.23
C GLU A 597 29.69 72.85 21.13
N GLU A 598 29.52 71.54 21.28
CA GLU A 598 30.53 70.66 21.84
C GLU A 598 31.22 69.88 20.71
N LYS A 599 32.55 69.85 20.77
CA LYS A 599 33.43 69.09 19.87
C LYS A 599 32.93 67.64 19.77
N ILE A 600 32.27 67.32 18.66
CA ILE A 600 31.89 65.96 18.29
C ILE A 600 33.17 65.13 18.22
N SER A 601 33.37 64.21 19.17
CA SER A 601 34.49 63.27 19.12
C SER A 601 34.28 62.28 17.98
N ASN A 602 35.35 61.88 17.29
CA ASN A 602 35.30 60.88 16.21
C ASN A 602 34.67 59.53 16.62
N GLU A 603 34.60 59.26 17.93
CA GLU A 603 34.04 58.04 18.50
C GLU A 603 32.50 58.02 18.46
N SER A 604 31.85 59.18 18.66
CA SER A 604 30.39 59.31 18.56
C SER A 604 29.85 59.11 17.13
N ILE A 605 30.61 59.56 16.13
CA ILE A 605 30.29 59.41 14.70
C ILE A 605 30.35 57.94 14.27
N SER A 606 31.36 57.20 14.75
CA SER A 606 31.51 55.76 14.45
C SER A 606 30.30 54.98 14.96
N ILE A 607 29.90 55.21 16.21
CA ILE A 607 28.81 54.48 16.86
C ILE A 607 27.48 54.69 16.11
N GLN A 608 27.14 55.94 15.74
CA GLN A 608 25.90 56.22 15.01
C GLN A 608 25.87 55.56 13.62
N MET A 609 27.00 55.53 12.92
CA MET A 609 27.10 54.91 11.59
C MET A 609 27.07 53.39 11.67
N ASP A 610 27.70 52.79 12.68
CA ASP A 610 27.66 51.35 12.91
C ASP A 610 26.24 50.87 13.24
N ILE A 611 25.48 51.67 14.00
CA ILE A 611 24.04 51.44 14.22
C ILE A 611 23.29 51.49 12.88
N LEU A 612 23.45 52.55 12.08
CA LEU A 612 22.77 52.67 10.79
C LEU A 612 23.10 51.51 9.84
N ILE A 613 24.37 51.08 9.79
CA ILE A 613 24.82 49.93 8.99
C ILE A 613 24.12 48.65 9.45
N THR A 614 24.03 48.43 10.76
CA THR A 614 23.36 47.25 11.35
C THR A 614 21.86 47.28 11.02
N GLN A 615 21.22 48.44 11.13
CA GLN A 615 19.81 48.62 10.77
C GLN A 615 19.55 48.38 9.28
N LEU A 616 20.44 48.88 8.39
CA LEU A 616 20.33 48.67 6.95
C LEU A 616 20.51 47.21 6.56
N ARG A 617 21.45 46.50 7.18
CA ARG A 617 21.61 45.05 6.97
C ARG A 617 20.34 44.29 7.31
N ARG A 618 19.65 44.65 8.40
CA ARG A 618 18.34 44.09 8.76
C ARG A 618 17.26 44.43 7.74
N CYS A 619 17.16 45.69 7.31
CA CYS A 619 16.19 46.10 6.28
C CYS A 619 16.37 45.32 4.97
N ILE A 620 17.61 45.06 4.56
CA ILE A 620 17.93 44.27 3.37
C ILE A 620 17.42 42.83 3.50
N LEU A 621 17.38 42.24 4.71
CA LEU A 621 16.80 40.91 4.91
C LEU A 621 15.27 40.91 4.80
N TYR A 622 14.61 42.00 5.17
CA TYR A 622 13.15 42.15 5.06
C TYR A 622 12.66 42.34 3.62
N ILE A 623 13.53 42.60 2.64
CA ILE A 623 13.11 42.85 1.26
C ILE A 623 12.33 41.68 0.63
N GLU A 624 12.73 40.45 0.95
CA GLU A 624 12.04 39.25 0.44
C GLU A 624 10.63 39.10 1.03
N TRP A 625 10.36 39.82 2.11
CA TRP A 625 9.08 39.87 2.82
C TRP A 625 8.29 41.15 2.52
N LYS A 626 8.80 42.03 1.64
CA LYS A 626 8.23 43.36 1.37
C LYS A 626 6.75 43.31 1.05
N ASP A 627 6.32 42.34 0.21
CA ASP A 627 4.94 42.29 -0.28
C ASP A 627 3.98 41.97 0.86
N ILE A 628 4.40 41.10 1.78
CA ILE A 628 3.60 40.74 2.97
C ILE A 628 3.59 41.92 3.94
N ILE A 629 4.75 42.52 4.22
CA ILE A 629 4.91 43.64 5.15
C ILE A 629 4.07 44.85 4.71
N ILE A 630 4.09 45.20 3.42
CA ILE A 630 3.37 46.36 2.88
C ILE A 630 1.87 46.08 2.78
N LYS A 631 1.47 44.90 2.29
CA LYS A 631 0.06 44.59 2.04
C LYS A 631 -0.76 44.39 3.32
N HIS A 632 -0.13 43.95 4.40
CA HIS A 632 -0.82 43.54 5.63
C HIS A 632 -0.45 44.39 6.87
N GLN A 633 -0.29 45.71 6.68
CA GLN A 633 0.01 46.67 7.77
C GLN A 633 -1.09 46.82 8.83
N ASN A 634 -2.25 46.19 8.64
CA ASN A 634 -3.27 46.06 9.68
C ASN A 634 -2.81 45.15 10.84
N ILE A 635 -1.77 44.34 10.65
CA ILE A 635 -1.15 43.53 11.70
C ILE A 635 0.00 44.32 12.34
N LYS A 636 -0.03 44.45 13.68
CA LYS A 636 0.88 45.32 14.44
C LYS A 636 2.36 45.05 14.14
N ILE A 637 2.83 43.80 14.19
CA ILE A 637 4.24 43.51 13.94
C ILE A 637 4.68 43.91 12.52
N LEU A 638 3.85 43.68 11.50
CA LEU A 638 4.19 44.06 10.13
C LEU A 638 4.24 45.58 9.97
N LYS A 639 3.33 46.29 10.63
CA LYS A 639 3.36 47.76 10.71
C LYS A 639 4.65 48.24 11.37
N GLU A 640 5.04 47.68 12.51
CA GLU A 640 6.29 48.03 13.21
C GLU A 640 7.53 47.75 12.34
N LYS A 641 7.56 46.63 11.61
CA LYS A 641 8.67 46.33 10.68
C LYS A 641 8.69 47.30 9.49
N TRP A 642 7.53 47.69 8.97
CA TRP A 642 7.46 48.70 7.93
C TRP A 642 7.92 50.07 8.41
N GLU A 643 7.46 50.52 9.59
CA GLU A 643 7.89 51.76 10.22
C GLU A 643 9.40 51.75 10.49
N TYR A 644 9.96 50.64 10.97
CA TYR A 644 11.40 50.46 11.13
C TYR A 644 12.14 50.66 9.80
N ILE A 645 11.68 50.01 8.73
CA ILE A 645 12.25 50.18 7.38
C ILE A 645 12.19 51.66 6.96
N GLN A 646 11.04 52.32 7.12
CA GLN A 646 10.87 53.72 6.74
C GLN A 646 11.79 54.66 7.53
N VAL A 647 11.90 54.47 8.86
CA VAL A 647 12.79 55.27 9.73
C VAL A 647 14.25 55.08 9.34
N THR A 648 14.70 53.85 9.12
CA THR A 648 16.08 53.56 8.71
C THR A 648 16.37 54.13 7.32
N MET A 649 15.44 54.03 6.36
CA MET A 649 15.62 54.62 5.03
C MET A 649 15.67 56.15 5.09
N LYS A 650 14.82 56.79 5.90
CA LYS A 650 14.86 58.24 6.12
C LYS A 650 16.20 58.68 6.71
N ARG A 651 16.74 57.94 7.69
CA ARG A 651 18.08 58.20 8.26
C ARG A 651 19.17 58.09 7.19
N LEU A 652 19.12 57.05 6.35
CA LEU A 652 20.05 56.90 5.23
C LEU A 652 19.97 58.06 4.24
N ILE A 653 18.77 58.44 3.81
CA ILE A 653 18.56 59.56 2.87
C ILE A 653 19.07 60.87 3.46
N ASN A 654 18.79 61.13 4.75
CA ASN A 654 19.32 62.31 5.44
C ASN A 654 20.84 62.29 5.54
N ALA A 655 21.45 61.15 5.90
CA ALA A 655 22.91 61.02 5.95
C ALA A 655 23.56 61.29 4.58
N ILE A 656 22.93 60.87 3.48
CA ILE A 656 23.40 61.16 2.13
C ILE A 656 23.24 62.65 1.79
N LYS A 657 22.07 63.25 2.06
CA LYS A 657 21.81 64.68 1.78
C LYS A 657 22.73 65.60 2.58
N GLU A 658 23.00 65.25 3.83
CA GLU A 658 23.87 66.00 4.73
C GLU A 658 25.36 65.69 4.53
N ASN A 659 25.73 64.87 3.53
CA ASN A 659 27.11 64.48 3.26
C ASN A 659 27.80 63.76 4.44
N LYS A 660 27.03 63.14 5.34
CA LYS A 660 27.48 62.43 6.55
C LYS A 660 27.65 60.92 6.32
N THR A 661 28.10 60.50 5.14
CA THR A 661 28.33 59.08 4.82
C THR A 661 29.81 58.72 4.98
N ASN A 662 30.12 57.65 5.73
CA ASN A 662 31.48 57.12 5.85
C ASN A 662 31.77 56.04 4.79
N PHE A 663 33.02 55.57 4.76
CA PHE A 663 33.48 54.55 3.82
C PHE A 663 32.78 53.21 4.00
N THR A 664 32.60 52.74 5.24
CA THR A 664 31.97 51.45 5.56
C THR A 664 30.52 51.40 5.08
N LEU A 665 29.77 52.49 5.24
CA LEU A 665 28.41 52.61 4.73
C LEU A 665 28.42 52.54 3.20
N CYS A 666 29.28 53.31 2.52
CA CYS A 666 29.33 53.28 1.05
C CYS A 666 29.75 51.92 0.48
N GLU A 667 30.61 51.16 1.19
CA GLU A 667 30.91 49.77 0.84
C GLU A 667 29.66 48.87 0.89
N LEU A 668 28.83 49.03 1.93
CA LEU A 668 27.55 48.32 2.03
C LEU A 668 26.61 48.71 0.88
N LEU A 669 26.48 50.01 0.60
CA LEU A 669 25.57 50.55 -0.41
C LEU A 669 25.97 50.15 -1.84
N LYS A 670 27.26 50.05 -2.15
CA LYS A 670 27.79 49.76 -3.50
C LYS A 670 27.58 48.31 -3.95
N SER A 671 27.24 47.38 -3.05
CA SER A 671 26.85 46.03 -3.46
C SER A 671 25.64 46.11 -4.42
N LYS A 672 25.79 45.65 -5.67
CA LYS A 672 24.76 45.75 -6.72
C LYS A 672 23.37 45.23 -6.26
N LYS A 673 23.35 44.20 -5.42
CA LYS A 673 22.13 43.68 -4.81
C LYS A 673 21.52 44.68 -3.82
N ASN A 674 22.33 45.23 -2.92
CA ASN A 674 21.89 46.17 -1.89
C ASN A 674 21.39 47.49 -2.49
N GLU A 675 22.08 48.02 -3.50
CA GLU A 675 21.65 49.24 -4.20
C GLU A 675 20.25 49.06 -4.79
N THR A 676 20.01 47.93 -5.46
CA THR A 676 18.71 47.62 -6.06
C THR A 676 17.62 47.57 -4.99
N TYR A 677 17.87 46.89 -3.87
CA TYR A 677 16.91 46.79 -2.77
C TYR A 677 16.62 48.12 -2.08
N ILE A 678 17.65 48.93 -1.83
CA ILE A 678 17.47 50.24 -1.18
C ILE A 678 16.65 51.17 -2.08
N LYS A 679 16.93 51.19 -3.39
CA LYS A 679 16.15 51.96 -4.36
C LYS A 679 14.69 51.51 -4.40
N GLU A 680 14.47 50.20 -4.42
CA GLU A 680 13.14 49.61 -4.44
C GLU A 680 12.31 49.97 -3.20
N VAL A 681 12.91 49.97 -2.02
CA VAL A 681 12.22 50.29 -0.75
C VAL A 681 12.04 51.79 -0.55
N ALA A 682 13.04 52.59 -0.89
CA ALA A 682 12.99 54.04 -0.75
C ALA A 682 11.97 54.68 -1.71
N GLY A 683 11.71 54.04 -2.86
CA GLY A 683 10.73 54.49 -3.84
C GLY A 683 10.92 55.97 -4.21
N ASP A 684 9.84 56.73 -4.16
CA ASP A 684 9.83 58.16 -4.54
C ASP A 684 10.66 59.06 -3.62
N SER A 685 11.01 58.59 -2.42
CA SER A 685 11.84 59.36 -1.48
C SER A 685 13.33 59.30 -1.80
N PHE A 686 13.73 58.45 -2.75
CA PHE A 686 15.11 58.22 -3.12
C PHE A 686 15.70 59.38 -3.94
N ASP A 687 16.67 60.08 -3.35
CA ASP A 687 17.41 61.13 -4.04
C ASP A 687 18.54 60.53 -4.89
N GLN A 688 18.21 60.23 -6.15
CA GLN A 688 19.16 59.62 -7.09
C GLN A 688 20.37 60.53 -7.37
N GLN A 689 20.21 61.85 -7.32
CA GLN A 689 21.30 62.79 -7.60
C GLN A 689 22.29 62.83 -6.43
N ALA A 690 21.81 62.98 -5.20
CA ALA A 690 22.66 62.98 -4.00
C ALA A 690 23.34 61.62 -3.81
N TRP A 691 22.62 60.52 -4.08
CA TRP A 691 23.19 59.18 -4.07
C TRP A 691 24.35 59.03 -5.06
N SER A 692 24.11 59.37 -6.33
CA SER A 692 25.13 59.26 -7.38
C SER A 692 26.36 60.10 -7.07
N ALA A 693 26.18 61.33 -6.56
CA ALA A 693 27.29 62.19 -6.16
C ALA A 693 28.14 61.56 -5.04
N THR A 694 27.51 61.04 -3.99
CA THR A 694 28.22 60.39 -2.87
C THR A 694 28.96 59.12 -3.30
N ILE A 695 28.33 58.27 -4.12
CA ILE A 695 28.97 57.06 -4.64
C ILE A 695 30.11 57.40 -5.61
N GLU A 696 29.99 58.45 -6.42
CA GLU A 696 31.08 58.91 -7.29
C GLU A 696 32.31 59.35 -6.48
N LYS A 697 32.11 60.11 -5.39
CA LYS A 697 33.19 60.49 -4.47
C LYS A 697 33.88 59.27 -3.87
N PHE A 698 33.10 58.33 -3.35
CA PHE A 698 33.62 57.06 -2.84
C PHE A 698 34.41 56.29 -3.91
N ASP A 699 33.92 56.27 -5.15
CA ASP A 699 34.58 55.60 -6.27
C ASP A 699 35.91 56.24 -6.66
N LYS A 700 36.02 57.58 -6.58
CA LYS A 700 37.30 58.28 -6.74
C LYS A 700 38.31 57.80 -5.69
N PHE A 701 37.93 57.79 -4.41
CA PHE A 701 38.80 57.30 -3.35
C PHE A 701 39.21 55.83 -3.55
N LYS A 702 38.26 54.95 -3.91
CA LYS A 702 38.58 53.54 -4.19
C LYS A 702 39.50 53.37 -5.40
N LYS A 703 39.35 54.18 -6.46
CA LYS A 703 40.26 54.15 -7.61
C LYS A 703 41.68 54.56 -7.19
N CYS A 704 41.82 55.62 -6.40
CA CYS A 704 43.11 56.07 -5.87
C CYS A 704 43.76 55.03 -4.95
N ASP A 705 42.98 54.41 -4.05
CA ASP A 705 43.44 53.33 -3.18
C ASP A 705 43.97 52.13 -3.98
N ILE A 706 43.23 51.68 -4.99
CA ILE A 706 43.65 50.58 -5.87
C ILE A 706 44.98 50.90 -6.56
N ILE A 707 45.09 52.09 -7.17
CA ILE A 707 46.32 52.50 -7.86
C ILE A 707 47.50 52.55 -6.90
N LEU A 708 47.32 53.17 -5.73
CA LEU A 708 48.38 53.31 -4.75
C LEU A 708 48.83 51.95 -4.19
N ARG A 709 47.88 51.08 -3.85
CA ARG A 709 48.17 49.70 -3.40
C ARG A 709 48.91 48.90 -4.48
N GLN A 710 48.51 49.01 -5.75
CA GLN A 710 49.16 48.31 -6.86
C GLN A 710 50.59 48.82 -7.11
N LEU A 711 50.83 50.13 -7.04
CA LEU A 711 52.18 50.69 -7.18
C LEU A 711 53.13 50.23 -6.07
N LEU A 712 52.61 50.10 -4.85
CA LEU A 712 53.37 49.59 -3.70
C LEU A 712 53.62 48.09 -3.80
N SER A 713 52.59 47.29 -4.14
CA SER A 713 52.74 45.83 -4.26
C SER A 713 53.69 45.41 -5.38
N LEU A 714 53.75 46.20 -6.46
CA LEU A 714 54.64 45.96 -7.60
C LEU A 714 56.06 46.50 -7.38
N ASN A 715 56.37 47.04 -6.19
CA ASN A 715 57.64 47.68 -5.86
C ASN A 715 58.04 48.80 -6.83
N TYR A 716 57.05 49.44 -7.48
CA TYR A 716 57.29 50.62 -8.30
C TYR A 716 57.57 51.87 -7.45
N LEU A 717 57.06 51.87 -6.22
CA LEU A 717 57.42 52.80 -5.16
C LEU A 717 58.10 52.01 -4.02
N GLU A 718 59.32 52.38 -3.62
CA GLU A 718 60.01 51.74 -2.47
C GLU A 718 59.46 52.25 -1.13
N LYS A 719 59.02 53.51 -1.11
CA LYS A 719 58.34 54.17 0.01
C LYS A 719 57.20 55.02 -0.54
N VAL A 720 56.17 55.20 0.27
CA VAL A 720 55.06 56.11 -0.04
C VAL A 720 55.61 57.55 -0.11
N PRO A 721 55.36 58.30 -1.19
CA PRO A 721 55.75 59.71 -1.29
C PRO A 721 55.22 60.52 -0.10
N SER A 722 56.00 61.48 0.40
CA SER A 722 55.59 62.32 1.53
C SER A 722 54.24 62.99 1.31
N ASP A 723 53.99 63.43 0.07
CA ASP A 723 52.77 64.12 -0.32
C ASP A 723 51.54 63.19 -0.39
N LEU A 724 51.73 61.86 -0.41
CA LEU A 724 50.63 60.88 -0.39
C LEU A 724 50.58 60.08 0.93
N LYS A 725 51.47 60.38 1.88
CA LYS A 725 51.64 59.59 3.10
C LYS A 725 50.39 59.63 3.99
N LEU A 726 49.80 60.82 4.15
CA LEU A 726 48.60 61.01 4.96
C LEU A 726 47.38 60.31 4.35
N LEU A 727 47.18 60.45 3.04
CA LEU A 727 46.14 59.72 2.30
C LEU A 727 46.35 58.20 2.41
N HIS A 728 47.59 57.71 2.29
CA HIS A 728 47.89 56.28 2.42
C HIS A 728 47.61 55.72 3.81
N GLU A 729 47.98 56.47 4.86
CA GLU A 729 47.69 56.08 6.25
C GLU A 729 46.19 56.07 6.52
N PHE A 730 45.45 57.06 6.01
CA PHE A 730 43.99 57.09 6.07
C PHE A 730 43.33 55.89 5.36
N LEU A 731 43.75 55.58 4.13
CA LEU A 731 43.18 54.49 3.33
C LEU A 731 43.45 53.09 3.91
N LYS A 732 44.34 52.95 4.90
CA LYS A 732 44.50 51.70 5.66
C LYS A 732 43.33 51.45 6.60
N ASP A 733 42.73 52.49 7.16
CA ASP A 733 41.57 52.39 8.06
C ASP A 733 40.65 53.63 7.93
N PRO A 734 39.79 53.67 6.90
CA PRO A 734 38.97 54.85 6.63
C PRO A 734 37.64 54.87 7.43
N ARG A 735 37.46 53.97 8.40
CA ARG A 735 36.15 53.68 9.03
C ARG A 735 35.47 54.89 9.70
N ASN A 736 36.27 55.81 10.23
CA ASN A 736 35.79 56.88 11.12
C ASN A 736 35.72 58.28 10.48
N CYS A 737 35.81 58.39 9.14
CA CYS A 737 35.74 59.67 8.45
C CYS A 737 34.60 59.71 7.42
N TYR A 738 33.86 60.82 7.40
CA TYR A 738 32.91 61.11 6.34
C TYR A 738 33.64 61.35 5.02
N ILE A 739 33.08 60.85 3.92
CA ILE A 739 33.69 60.94 2.59
C ILE A 739 33.89 62.39 2.17
N SER A 740 32.93 63.28 2.45
CA SER A 740 33.04 64.69 2.10
C SER A 740 34.12 65.42 2.92
N ASN A 741 34.35 65.01 4.18
CA ASN A 741 35.46 65.54 4.98
C ASN A 741 36.80 65.03 4.46
N ALA A 742 36.88 63.73 4.12
CA ALA A 742 38.06 63.14 3.51
C ALA A 742 38.38 63.80 2.15
N GLU A 743 37.37 64.11 1.34
CA GLU A 743 37.53 64.79 0.04
C GLU A 743 38.17 66.17 0.21
N LEU A 744 37.69 66.96 1.17
CA LEU A 744 38.30 68.26 1.49
C LEU A 744 39.71 68.11 2.07
N GLN A 745 39.92 67.14 2.96
CA GLN A 745 41.20 66.93 3.62
C GLN A 745 42.29 66.47 2.65
N PHE A 746 41.93 65.62 1.68
CA PHE A 746 42.87 64.98 0.76
C PHE A 746 42.71 65.45 -0.69
N GLU A 747 42.09 66.61 -0.91
CA GLU A 747 41.78 67.12 -2.26
C GLU A 747 43.04 67.23 -3.13
N ASN A 748 44.15 67.71 -2.53
CA ASN A 748 45.41 67.90 -3.24
C ASN A 748 46.06 66.56 -3.61
N GLU A 749 46.06 65.61 -2.69
CA GLU A 749 46.57 64.25 -2.87
C GLU A 749 45.76 63.48 -3.91
N MET A 750 44.44 63.64 -3.88
CA MET A 750 43.51 63.05 -4.85
C MET A 750 43.72 63.65 -6.24
N LYS A 751 43.77 64.98 -6.37
CA LYS A 751 44.07 65.66 -7.65
C LYS A 751 45.44 65.24 -8.21
N LEU A 752 46.43 65.07 -7.35
CA LEU A 752 47.76 64.60 -7.76
C LEU A 752 47.68 63.20 -8.38
N LEU A 753 46.96 62.26 -7.73
CA LEU A 753 46.78 60.91 -8.26
C LEU A 753 45.93 60.88 -9.53
N GLU A 754 44.90 61.72 -9.62
CA GLU A 754 44.05 61.86 -10.81
C GLU A 754 44.83 62.42 -12.01
N CYS A 755 45.66 63.45 -11.81
CA CYS A 755 46.50 64.05 -12.86
C CYS A 755 47.47 63.08 -13.53
N PHE A 756 47.87 62.01 -12.83
CA PHE A 756 48.77 60.99 -13.35
C PHE A 756 48.10 59.62 -13.51
N GLN A 757 46.77 59.56 -13.41
CA GLN A 757 46.06 58.29 -13.31
C GLN A 757 46.33 57.38 -14.51
N ASP A 758 46.25 57.90 -15.74
CA ASP A 758 46.42 57.13 -16.96
C ASP A 758 47.83 56.57 -17.09
N GLU A 759 48.83 57.35 -16.65
CA GLU A 759 50.21 56.94 -16.78
C GLU A 759 50.63 55.99 -15.66
N LEU A 760 50.12 56.18 -14.43
CA LEU A 760 50.26 55.22 -13.34
C LEU A 760 49.58 53.89 -13.71
N ARG A 761 48.39 53.92 -14.31
CA ARG A 761 47.69 52.72 -14.82
C ARG A 761 48.49 52.04 -15.92
N THR A 762 49.06 52.80 -16.85
CA THR A 762 49.91 52.29 -17.93
C THR A 762 51.18 51.64 -17.37
N MET A 763 51.75 52.18 -16.30
CA MET A 763 52.87 51.55 -15.60
C MET A 763 52.47 50.22 -14.97
N ILE A 764 51.35 50.18 -14.24
CA ILE A 764 50.80 48.95 -13.63
C ILE A 764 50.53 47.89 -14.70
N ASN A 765 49.89 48.24 -15.82
CA ASN A 765 49.58 47.30 -16.90
C ASN A 765 50.83 46.75 -17.62
N ARG A 766 51.98 47.43 -17.47
CA ARG A 766 53.27 47.01 -18.04
C ARG A 766 54.10 46.19 -17.07
N GLU A 767 53.49 45.75 -15.97
CA GLU A 767 54.09 44.85 -14.99
C GLU A 767 54.86 43.72 -15.66
N GLN A 768 54.24 42.97 -16.56
CA GLN A 768 54.84 41.78 -17.16
C GLN A 768 55.96 42.07 -18.19
N ASN A 769 56.22 43.35 -18.51
CA ASN A 769 57.24 43.72 -19.48
C ASN A 769 58.63 43.80 -18.81
N GLN A 770 59.46 42.77 -19.01
CA GLN A 770 60.79 42.67 -18.42
C GLN A 770 61.71 43.84 -18.81
N ALA A 771 61.64 44.32 -20.05
CA ALA A 771 62.44 45.46 -20.50
C ALA A 771 62.04 46.78 -19.81
N PHE A 772 60.75 46.96 -19.54
CA PHE A 772 60.25 48.06 -18.73
C PHE A 772 60.71 47.94 -17.27
N ARG A 773 60.57 46.76 -16.64
CA ARG A 773 61.02 46.51 -15.26
C ARG A 773 62.51 46.82 -15.06
N ILE A 774 63.38 46.33 -15.95
CA ILE A 774 64.84 46.59 -15.88
C ILE A 774 65.12 48.09 -15.97
N LYS A 775 64.49 48.80 -16.92
CA LYS A 775 64.67 50.25 -17.08
C LYS A 775 64.13 51.05 -15.91
N TRP A 776 62.96 50.67 -15.39
CA TRP A 776 62.36 51.30 -14.23
C TRP A 776 63.22 51.09 -12.98
N ASN A 777 63.69 49.87 -12.71
CA ASN A 777 64.57 49.58 -11.57
C ASN A 777 65.88 50.38 -11.60
N ASN A 778 66.41 50.68 -12.79
CA ASN A 778 67.58 51.54 -12.95
C ASN A 778 67.29 53.04 -12.76
N CYS A 779 66.03 53.46 -12.88
CA CYS A 779 65.61 54.87 -12.80
C CYS A 779 64.82 55.20 -11.52
N LYS A 780 64.26 54.21 -10.82
CA LYS A 780 63.33 54.40 -9.69
C LYS A 780 63.94 55.17 -8.53
N ALA A 781 65.21 54.93 -8.21
CA ALA A 781 65.93 55.66 -7.15
C ALA A 781 66.08 57.15 -7.50
N LYS A 782 66.27 57.50 -8.78
CA LYS A 782 66.33 58.90 -9.24
C LYS A 782 64.96 59.56 -9.25
N PHE A 783 63.92 58.79 -9.56
CA PHE A 783 62.53 59.25 -9.51
C PHE A 783 62.07 59.54 -8.07
N GLN A 784 62.49 58.72 -7.10
CA GLN A 784 62.13 58.86 -5.68
C GLN A 784 62.98 59.91 -4.93
N ASN A 785 64.24 60.12 -5.33
CA ASN A 785 65.12 61.15 -4.74
C ASN A 785 64.87 62.57 -5.26
N LEU A 786 63.98 62.75 -6.24
CA LEU A 786 63.53 64.07 -6.63
C LEU A 786 62.58 64.59 -5.52
N GLU A 787 63.09 65.42 -4.62
CA GLU A 787 62.34 66.16 -3.58
C GLU A 787 61.22 67.11 -4.13
N ARG A 788 60.77 66.92 -5.37
CA ARG A 788 59.94 67.82 -6.18
C ARG A 788 58.56 67.26 -6.57
N LEU A 789 58.04 66.27 -5.85
CA LEU A 789 56.59 66.13 -5.73
C LEU A 789 55.97 67.11 -4.71
N LYS A 790 56.79 68.00 -4.09
CA LYS A 790 56.38 69.21 -3.35
C LYS A 790 55.67 70.25 -4.24
N MET A 791 54.64 69.86 -4.99
CA MET A 791 53.75 70.78 -5.67
C MET A 791 52.76 71.34 -4.65
N LYS A 792 53.00 72.56 -4.15
CA LYS A 792 51.98 73.32 -3.45
C LYS A 792 50.95 73.78 -4.47
N VAL A 793 49.82 73.09 -4.55
CA VAL A 793 48.63 73.61 -5.24
C VAL A 793 47.99 74.65 -4.31
N GLN A 794 47.93 75.91 -4.74
CA GLN A 794 47.18 76.96 -4.02
C GLN A 794 45.68 76.82 -4.35
N SER A 795 44.84 76.94 -3.34
CA SER A 795 43.44 76.47 -3.30
C SER A 795 42.42 77.22 -4.17
N ASN A 796 42.79 78.28 -4.89
CA ASN A 796 41.80 79.23 -5.43
C ASN A 796 41.91 79.51 -6.95
N GLN A 797 42.47 78.62 -7.77
CA GLN A 797 42.47 78.81 -9.23
C GLN A 797 42.03 77.55 -9.98
N SER A 798 40.90 77.66 -10.69
CA SER A 798 40.30 76.63 -11.55
C SER A 798 40.95 76.54 -12.95
N GLU A 799 42.05 77.25 -13.18
CA GLU A 799 42.84 77.13 -14.40
C GLU A 799 44.28 76.77 -14.04
N LEU A 800 44.84 75.79 -14.78
CA LEU A 800 46.24 75.41 -14.70
C LEU A 800 47.11 76.66 -14.77
N ILE A 801 47.77 77.00 -13.66
CA ILE A 801 48.62 78.18 -13.59
C ILE A 801 49.77 77.98 -14.59
N PRO A 802 50.07 78.96 -15.46
CA PRO A 802 51.27 79.00 -16.28
C PRO A 802 52.56 78.77 -15.48
N ASP A 803 52.54 78.98 -14.15
CA ASP A 803 53.61 78.63 -13.23
C ASP A 803 53.86 77.12 -13.09
N LEU A 804 52.87 76.25 -13.28
CA LEU A 804 53.10 74.80 -13.32
C LEU A 804 53.89 74.42 -14.59
N GLU A 805 53.55 75.03 -15.72
CA GLU A 805 54.25 74.88 -17.00
C GLU A 805 55.64 75.53 -16.96
N LYS A 806 55.79 76.64 -16.23
CA LYS A 806 57.07 77.33 -15.97
C LYS A 806 57.93 76.57 -14.97
N GLN A 807 57.36 75.91 -13.96
CA GLN A 807 58.07 75.07 -12.99
C GLN A 807 58.45 73.71 -13.59
N LEU A 808 57.62 73.14 -14.47
CA LEU A 808 57.98 72.02 -15.36
C LEU A 808 59.08 72.43 -16.33
N SER A 809 59.03 73.63 -16.91
CA SER A 809 60.09 74.17 -17.76
C SER A 809 61.38 74.43 -16.98
N HIS A 810 61.29 74.88 -15.73
CA HIS A 810 62.44 75.09 -14.84
C HIS A 810 63.03 73.76 -14.31
N PHE A 811 62.19 72.74 -14.15
CA PHE A 811 62.60 71.35 -13.88
C PHE A 811 63.31 70.73 -15.10
N VAL A 812 62.85 71.05 -16.31
CA VAL A 812 63.47 70.71 -17.60
C VAL A 812 64.77 71.50 -17.85
N GLU A 813 64.93 72.70 -17.29
CA GLU A 813 66.15 73.52 -17.39
C GLU A 813 67.26 73.09 -16.43
N LYS A 814 66.94 72.70 -15.18
CA LYS A 814 67.93 72.35 -14.14
C LYS A 814 68.33 70.88 -14.08
N THR A 815 67.65 70.02 -14.82
CA THR A 815 68.03 68.62 -14.98
C THR A 815 68.63 68.48 -16.37
N ASP A 816 69.85 67.93 -16.50
CA ASP A 816 70.55 67.83 -17.78
C ASP A 816 69.59 67.46 -18.91
N LYS A 817 69.52 68.33 -19.93
CA LYS A 817 68.62 68.24 -21.09
C LYS A 817 68.66 66.85 -21.73
N LYS A 818 69.78 66.12 -21.63
CA LYS A 818 69.94 64.75 -22.14
C LYS A 818 69.25 63.71 -21.25
N THR A 819 69.18 63.91 -19.93
CA THR A 819 68.57 62.98 -18.97
C THR A 819 67.05 63.16 -18.88
N THR A 820 66.53 64.38 -18.83
CA THR A 820 65.07 64.62 -18.86
C THR A 820 64.48 64.33 -20.23
N ARG A 821 65.18 64.68 -21.33
CA ARG A 821 64.79 64.16 -22.66
C ARG A 821 64.94 62.65 -22.72
N ARG A 822 65.94 61.98 -22.15
CA ARG A 822 65.99 60.50 -22.20
C ARG A 822 64.88 59.83 -21.42
N ILE A 823 64.48 60.36 -20.26
CA ILE A 823 63.36 59.82 -19.47
C ILE A 823 62.03 60.11 -20.17
N MET A 824 61.76 61.35 -20.60
CA MET A 824 60.51 61.73 -21.28
C MET A 824 60.43 61.21 -22.73
N THR A 825 61.55 61.09 -23.46
CA THR A 825 61.62 60.50 -24.81
C THR A 825 61.60 58.97 -24.73
N ALA A 826 62.18 58.33 -23.70
CA ALA A 826 61.95 56.89 -23.47
C ALA A 826 60.49 56.64 -23.08
N TRP A 827 59.89 57.48 -22.26
CA TRP A 827 58.49 57.35 -21.85
C TRP A 827 57.52 57.62 -23.01
N ARG A 828 57.74 58.68 -23.81
CA ARG A 828 56.98 58.93 -25.07
C ARG A 828 57.23 57.89 -26.16
N HIS A 829 58.44 57.32 -26.29
CA HIS A 829 58.71 56.23 -27.24
C HIS A 829 58.07 54.90 -26.84
N VAL A 830 57.98 54.62 -25.53
CA VAL A 830 57.30 53.42 -25.04
C VAL A 830 55.77 53.64 -25.05
N ALA A 831 55.27 54.88 -24.88
CA ALA A 831 53.84 55.21 -25.03
C ALA A 831 53.34 55.21 -26.49
N LYS A 832 54.16 55.62 -27.48
CA LYS A 832 53.77 55.61 -28.92
C LYS A 832 53.94 54.27 -29.64
N ARG A 833 54.45 53.21 -28.98
CA ARG A 833 54.52 51.86 -29.57
C ARG A 833 53.41 50.96 -29.03
N LYS A 834 52.17 51.24 -29.43
CA LYS A 834 51.08 50.27 -29.68
C LYS A 834 49.92 51.03 -30.36
N ASN A 835 50.13 51.38 -31.62
CA ASN A 835 49.09 51.47 -32.64
C ASN A 835 49.65 50.94 -33.97
N LYS A 836 50.23 49.74 -33.85
CA LYS A 836 50.21 48.66 -34.84
C LYS A 836 50.23 47.36 -34.04
#